data_AF-A0A5K1IMJ6-F1
#
_entry.id   AF-A0A5K1IMJ6-F1
#
_cell.length_a   1.000
_cell.length_b   1.000
_cell.length_c   1.000
_cell.angle_alpha   90.00
_cell.angle_beta   90.00
_cell.angle_gamma   90.00
#
_symmetry.space_group_name_H-M   'P 1'
#
loop_
_entity.id
_entity.type
_entity.pdbx_description
1 polymer ?
#
loop_
_entity_poly.entity_id
_entity_poly.type
_entity_poly.pdbx_seq_one_letter_code
_entity_poly.pdbx_strand_id
1 'polypeptide(L)'
;MALTPNEAYAAKQPFVDKETLEHIVEQFPTPFHLYDEAGIRRNIQEVRDAFAWNPGFKEYFAVKANPNPALISIPNEYGCGCDCSSYTELMIARSLGITGHDIMFSSNDTPAADFALADKLGAIVNFDDISHIEFFERVAGPIPKTVSCRFNPGGLFQLSNGIMDNPGDSKYGMTTEQLFEAFRMLKAKGAEDFGIHAFLASNTVTNDYYPKLARILFELAVRLERETGAHVAFINLSGGVGIPYLPEQQANDIHAIGEGVHAAYDEILVPAGMSDVAIYTEMGRFMMGPYGCLVTKAIHEKQIYKDYIGVDASAVDLIRPAMYGAYHHITVMGQPGGSDKTAAPVTNTYDITGNLCENNDKFAIDRELPQIDMGDVLVIHDTGAHGYSMGYNYNGRLRSAEVLLRPDGSADLIRRAERPGDYFATLDVLPCGRELLAKSRAESARRRAQDERLAVAAQWNKRIQISEAKEKNMDVRNLEGSIVALVTPFKKDGSVDFDALERLIDFHLQNGTDAILTLGTTGESATMTDDEDNSVVAAVVKQVAGRVPVIAGSGSNSTQTMLTKSLTYQGLGADGLLLITPYYNKSNEEGIYRHFKTVADAVDIPCILYNIPGRCSCSISERNVERLAAHPNIMGIKEASGNVAYAAKIAHLLSDDFRMYSGEDALTVPLMSLGASGAISVWADVQPQLVHDMCRAYLDGDVARARDIQIAGQPLINALFSEVNPIPVKEALAQMGMIEANYRMPLCPMANDTRAALTDALKGAGLLD
;
A
#
# COMPACT_ATOMS: atom_id res chain seq x y z
N MET A 1 0.00 17.14 33.18
CA MET A 1 -1.13 17.38 32.24
C MET A 1 -0.71 16.82 30.90
N ALA A 2 -1.63 16.28 30.10
CA ALA A 2 -1.31 15.91 28.72
C ALA A 2 -0.93 17.19 27.95
N LEU A 3 0.10 17.10 27.10
CA LEU A 3 0.48 18.22 26.23
C LEU A 3 -0.66 18.52 25.26
N THR A 4 -0.85 19.81 24.94
CA THR A 4 -1.63 20.18 23.76
C THR A 4 -0.95 19.62 22.49
N PRO A 5 -1.68 19.45 21.39
CA PRO A 5 -1.08 18.96 20.15
C PRO A 5 0.13 19.78 19.67
N ASN A 6 0.06 21.12 19.75
CA ASN A 6 1.16 22.01 19.37
C ASN A 6 2.38 21.85 20.28
N GLU A 7 2.17 21.67 21.59
CA GLU A 7 3.25 21.34 22.53
C GLU A 7 3.87 19.97 22.24
N ALA A 8 3.07 18.99 21.79
CA ALA A 8 3.57 17.66 21.41
C ALA A 8 4.49 17.72 20.17
N TYR A 9 4.13 18.46 19.12
CA TYR A 9 5.02 18.65 17.96
C TYR A 9 6.30 19.42 18.33
N ALA A 10 6.19 20.44 19.17
CA ALA A 10 7.35 21.20 19.65
C ALA A 10 8.30 20.30 20.47
N ALA A 11 7.74 19.42 21.31
CA ALA A 11 8.47 18.42 22.09
C ALA A 11 8.97 17.21 21.26
N LYS A 12 8.76 17.20 19.95
CA LYS A 12 9.15 16.12 19.03
C LYS A 12 8.56 14.76 19.39
N GLN A 13 7.32 14.77 19.90
CA GLN A 13 6.53 13.56 20.01
C GLN A 13 5.96 13.17 18.63
N PRO A 14 6.06 11.90 18.22
CA PRO A 14 5.44 11.46 16.97
C PRO A 14 3.93 11.73 16.99
N PHE A 15 3.39 12.27 15.90
CA PHE A 15 1.94 12.49 15.76
C PHE A 15 1.15 11.20 15.48
N VAL A 16 1.87 10.08 15.29
CA VAL A 16 1.32 8.75 15.04
C VAL A 16 1.83 7.81 16.14
N ASP A 17 0.94 7.03 16.74
CA ASP A 17 1.35 6.00 17.69
C ASP A 17 1.97 4.78 16.98
N LYS A 18 2.61 3.91 17.77
CA LYS A 18 3.33 2.75 17.25
C LYS A 18 2.41 1.77 16.51
N GLU A 19 1.24 1.48 17.07
CA GLU A 19 0.32 0.48 16.52
C GLU A 19 -0.22 0.93 15.15
N THR A 20 -0.62 2.19 15.05
CA THR A 20 -1.07 2.81 13.79
C THR A 20 0.08 2.82 12.78
N LEU A 21 1.29 3.23 13.19
CA LEU A 21 2.43 3.26 12.29
C LEU A 21 2.82 1.87 11.79
N GLU A 22 2.73 0.84 12.62
CA GLU A 22 2.94 -0.56 12.21
C GLU A 22 1.97 -0.96 11.10
N HIS A 23 0.69 -0.65 11.28
CA HIS A 23 -0.32 -0.96 10.26
C HIS A 23 -0.10 -0.19 8.95
N ILE A 24 0.42 1.03 9.03
CA ILE A 24 0.83 1.81 7.86
C ILE A 24 2.05 1.17 7.17
N VAL A 25 3.05 0.72 7.93
CA VAL A 25 4.26 0.06 7.39
C VAL A 25 3.94 -1.30 6.76
N GLU A 26 2.91 -2.01 7.23
CA GLU A 26 2.38 -3.22 6.58
C GLU A 26 1.79 -2.92 5.19
N GLN A 27 1.16 -1.76 5.04
CA GLN A 27 0.53 -1.33 3.78
C GLN A 27 1.52 -0.66 2.82
N PHE A 28 2.45 0.14 3.36
CA PHE A 28 3.40 0.95 2.61
C PHE A 28 4.83 0.65 3.08
N PRO A 29 5.65 -0.03 2.24
CA PRO A 29 7.03 -0.31 2.59
C PRO A 29 7.84 0.96 2.82
N THR A 30 8.71 0.94 3.85
CA THR A 30 9.68 1.99 4.10
C THR A 30 10.76 2.05 2.99
N PRO A 31 11.35 3.24 2.73
CA PRO A 31 11.03 4.53 3.36
C PRO A 31 9.82 5.25 2.72
N PHE A 32 9.13 6.07 3.50
CA PHE A 32 8.08 6.97 3.02
C PHE A 32 7.95 8.23 3.89
N HIS A 33 7.49 9.33 3.30
CA HIS A 33 7.07 10.52 4.05
C HIS A 33 5.63 10.34 4.51
N LEU A 34 5.36 10.56 5.78
CA LEU A 34 4.03 10.53 6.39
C LEU A 34 3.62 11.95 6.77
N TYR A 35 2.39 12.34 6.45
CA TYR A 35 1.84 13.67 6.72
C TYR A 35 0.60 13.59 7.60
N ASP A 36 0.46 14.48 8.58
CA ASP A 36 -0.68 14.54 9.50
C ASP A 36 -1.71 15.58 9.03
N GLU A 37 -2.82 15.10 8.45
CA GLU A 37 -3.89 15.97 7.97
C GLU A 37 -4.50 16.83 9.09
N ALA A 38 -4.70 16.25 10.28
CA ALA A 38 -5.33 16.96 11.40
C ALA A 38 -4.42 18.08 11.93
N GLY A 39 -3.11 17.82 12.00
CA GLY A 39 -2.09 18.81 12.32
C GLY A 39 -2.09 20.00 11.36
N ILE A 40 -2.04 19.71 10.04
CA ILE A 40 -2.04 20.72 8.98
C ILE A 40 -3.29 21.61 9.07
N ARG A 41 -4.47 21.00 9.16
CA ARG A 41 -5.76 21.72 9.22
C ARG A 41 -5.87 22.66 10.42
N ARG A 42 -5.43 22.20 11.60
CA ARG A 42 -5.40 23.05 12.80
C ARG A 42 -4.51 24.27 12.59
N ASN A 43 -3.30 24.08 12.08
CA ASN A 43 -2.36 25.17 11.91
C ASN A 43 -2.85 26.22 10.91
N ILE A 44 -3.48 25.79 9.81
CA ILE A 44 -4.11 26.70 8.86
C ILE A 44 -5.17 27.57 9.55
N GLN A 45 -5.98 26.98 10.44
CA GLN A 45 -6.98 27.72 11.19
C GLN A 45 -6.34 28.74 12.14
N GLU A 46 -5.28 28.36 12.87
CA GLU A 46 -4.54 29.28 13.75
C GLU A 46 -3.97 30.49 12.98
N VAL A 47 -3.42 30.26 11.78
CA VAL A 47 -2.93 31.35 10.91
C VAL A 47 -4.07 32.27 10.48
N ARG A 48 -5.23 31.72 10.08
CA ARG A 48 -6.38 32.53 9.69
C ARG A 48 -6.90 33.38 10.84
N ASP A 49 -6.99 32.80 12.02
CA ASP A 49 -7.49 33.48 13.21
C ASP A 49 -6.54 34.62 13.64
N ALA A 50 -5.22 34.37 13.58
CA ALA A 50 -4.20 35.36 13.95
C ALA A 50 -4.22 36.63 13.06
N PHE A 51 -4.70 36.53 11.82
CA PHE A 51 -4.77 37.65 10.87
C PHE A 51 -6.20 38.08 10.51
N ALA A 52 -7.22 37.55 11.20
CA ALA A 52 -8.62 37.84 10.92
C ALA A 52 -9.01 39.33 11.09
N TRP A 53 -8.17 40.13 11.76
CA TRP A 53 -8.33 41.57 11.90
C TRP A 53 -8.15 42.34 10.58
N ASN A 54 -7.44 41.78 9.59
CA ASN A 54 -7.32 42.36 8.25
C ASN A 54 -8.29 41.64 7.28
N PRO A 55 -9.39 42.28 6.83
CA PRO A 55 -10.38 41.60 5.98
C PRO A 55 -9.84 41.14 4.62
N GLY A 56 -8.74 41.76 4.17
CA GLY A 56 -8.03 41.39 2.96
C GLY A 56 -6.96 40.31 3.15
N PHE A 57 -6.79 39.78 4.36
CA PHE A 57 -5.69 38.86 4.65
C PHE A 57 -5.75 37.61 3.77
N LYS A 58 -4.57 37.20 3.28
CA LYS A 58 -4.44 35.95 2.53
C LYS A 58 -3.08 35.29 2.69
N GLU A 59 -3.12 34.05 3.11
CA GLU A 59 -1.97 33.15 3.06
C GLU A 59 -1.86 32.52 1.65
N TYR A 60 -0.70 32.63 1.03
CA TYR A 60 -0.34 31.93 -0.21
C TYR A 60 0.62 30.80 0.16
N PHE A 61 0.14 29.56 0.20
CA PHE A 61 1.00 28.44 0.55
C PHE A 61 2.18 28.35 -0.42
N ALA A 62 3.39 28.40 0.12
CA ALA A 62 4.62 28.35 -0.67
C ALA A 62 4.85 26.94 -1.23
N VAL A 63 4.48 26.73 -2.49
CA VAL A 63 4.44 25.40 -3.15
C VAL A 63 5.80 24.71 -3.10
N LYS A 64 6.90 25.47 -3.18
CA LYS A 64 8.29 24.99 -3.03
C LYS A 64 8.53 24.17 -1.76
N ALA A 65 7.76 24.39 -0.70
CA ALA A 65 7.87 23.62 0.54
C ALA A 65 7.37 22.19 0.35
N ASN A 66 6.25 22.00 -0.34
CA ASN A 66 5.71 20.67 -0.63
C ASN A 66 4.81 20.68 -1.89
N PRO A 67 5.34 20.36 -3.08
CA PRO A 67 4.63 20.41 -4.35
C PRO A 67 3.81 19.12 -4.61
N ASN A 68 2.97 18.71 -3.65
CA ASN A 68 2.03 17.61 -3.81
C ASN A 68 0.58 18.16 -3.88
N PRO A 69 -0.17 17.95 -4.98
CA PRO A 69 -1.54 18.46 -5.11
C PRO A 69 -2.48 18.02 -3.99
N ALA A 70 -2.32 16.80 -3.44
CA ALA A 70 -3.13 16.33 -2.32
C ALA A 70 -2.93 17.18 -1.07
N LEU A 71 -1.68 17.55 -0.76
CA LEU A 71 -1.36 18.39 0.40
C LEU A 71 -1.74 19.86 0.17
N ILE A 72 -1.58 20.37 -1.05
CA ILE A 72 -1.95 21.76 -1.42
C ILE A 72 -3.48 21.94 -1.41
N SER A 73 -4.24 20.88 -1.67
CA SER A 73 -5.71 20.97 -1.61
C SER A 73 -6.23 21.32 -0.21
N ILE A 74 -5.53 20.89 0.85
CA ILE A 74 -5.92 21.13 2.25
C ILE A 74 -5.95 22.63 2.59
N PRO A 75 -4.87 23.43 2.45
CA PRO A 75 -4.92 24.87 2.70
C PRO A 75 -5.86 25.60 1.73
N ASN A 76 -6.01 25.14 0.49
CA ASN A 76 -6.96 25.72 -0.46
C ASN A 76 -8.42 25.62 0.01
N GLU A 77 -8.81 24.55 0.71
CA GLU A 77 -10.15 24.42 1.34
C GLU A 77 -10.44 25.53 2.38
N TYR A 78 -9.39 26.15 2.92
CA TYR A 78 -9.48 27.27 3.87
C TYR A 78 -9.33 28.64 3.21
N GLY A 79 -9.25 28.69 1.88
CA GLY A 79 -9.10 29.92 1.10
C GLY A 79 -7.65 30.41 0.93
N CYS A 80 -6.65 29.59 1.26
CA CYS A 80 -5.26 29.91 0.97
C CYS A 80 -4.99 29.85 -0.55
N GLY A 81 -4.21 30.80 -1.06
CA GLY A 81 -3.69 30.77 -2.43
C GLY A 81 -2.43 29.90 -2.55
N CYS A 82 -1.80 29.96 -3.73
CA CYS A 82 -0.50 29.34 -4.00
C CYS A 82 0.56 30.40 -4.31
N ASP A 83 1.71 30.34 -3.62
CA ASP A 83 2.94 31.01 -4.07
C ASP A 83 3.72 30.04 -4.95
N CYS A 84 3.75 30.32 -6.26
CA CYS A 84 4.40 29.54 -7.30
C CYS A 84 5.64 30.26 -7.82
N SER A 85 6.68 29.48 -8.14
CA SER A 85 7.98 29.98 -8.59
C SER A 85 8.44 29.38 -9.93
N SER A 86 7.69 28.41 -10.47
CA SER A 86 8.02 27.74 -11.72
C SER A 86 6.81 27.30 -12.53
N TYR A 87 7.02 27.00 -13.82
CA TYR A 87 6.02 26.44 -14.73
C TYR A 87 5.28 25.22 -14.15
N THR A 88 6.01 24.29 -13.53
CA THR A 88 5.41 23.06 -12.98
C THR A 88 4.56 23.34 -11.75
N GLU A 89 4.94 24.31 -10.90
CA GLU A 89 4.12 24.73 -9.77
C GLU A 89 2.83 25.41 -10.25
N LEU A 90 2.90 26.24 -11.29
CA LEU A 90 1.71 26.81 -11.96
C LEU A 90 0.80 25.71 -12.56
N MET A 91 1.38 24.64 -13.10
CA MET A 91 0.59 23.48 -13.57
C MET A 91 -0.14 22.78 -12.42
N ILE A 92 0.48 22.68 -11.24
CA ILE A 92 -0.14 22.12 -10.04
C ILE A 92 -1.31 23.00 -9.57
N ALA A 93 -1.10 24.31 -9.46
CA ALA A 93 -2.17 25.25 -9.11
C ALA A 93 -3.36 25.11 -10.08
N ARG A 94 -3.09 25.09 -11.39
CA ARG A 94 -4.11 24.87 -12.42
C ARG A 94 -4.83 23.53 -12.27
N SER A 95 -4.15 22.44 -11.92
CA SER A 95 -4.81 21.13 -11.77
C SER A 95 -5.75 21.07 -10.57
N LEU A 96 -5.59 21.98 -9.60
CA LEU A 96 -6.48 22.15 -8.45
C LEU A 96 -7.58 23.21 -8.70
N GLY A 97 -7.63 23.81 -9.88
CA GLY A 97 -8.57 24.89 -10.21
C GLY A 97 -8.22 26.24 -9.59
N ILE A 98 -7.02 26.38 -8.99
CA ILE A 98 -6.53 27.62 -8.41
C ILE A 98 -6.06 28.50 -9.56
N THR A 99 -6.65 29.69 -9.70
CA THR A 99 -6.41 30.63 -10.81
C THR A 99 -6.59 32.08 -10.33
N GLY A 100 -6.31 33.06 -11.19
CA GLY A 100 -6.47 34.47 -10.88
C GLY A 100 -5.58 34.93 -9.72
N HIS A 101 -6.11 35.82 -8.91
CA HIS A 101 -5.45 36.35 -7.72
C HIS A 101 -5.34 35.34 -6.56
N ASP A 102 -5.70 34.07 -6.77
CA ASP A 102 -5.34 32.97 -5.87
C ASP A 102 -3.91 32.43 -6.13
N ILE A 103 -3.22 32.97 -7.14
CA ILE A 103 -1.82 32.66 -7.42
C ILE A 103 -0.97 33.92 -7.24
N MET A 104 0.04 33.82 -6.37
CA MET A 104 1.19 34.72 -6.35
C MET A 104 2.33 34.04 -7.12
N PHE A 105 2.88 34.70 -8.15
CA PHE A 105 3.98 34.15 -8.93
C PHE A 105 5.28 34.91 -8.63
N SER A 106 6.16 34.27 -7.86
CA SER A 106 7.40 34.84 -7.34
C SER A 106 8.62 34.07 -7.86
N SER A 107 9.24 34.55 -8.95
CA SER A 107 10.43 33.94 -9.56
C SER A 107 11.51 34.98 -9.87
N ASN A 108 12.77 34.64 -9.59
CA ASN A 108 13.88 35.58 -9.63
C ASN A 108 14.62 35.61 -10.96
N ASP A 109 14.66 34.48 -11.68
CA ASP A 109 15.27 34.35 -13.01
C ASP A 109 14.24 33.63 -13.88
N THR A 110 13.26 34.41 -14.36
CA THR A 110 11.99 33.85 -14.80
C THR A 110 12.03 33.47 -16.29
N PRO A 111 11.81 32.18 -16.65
CA PRO A 111 11.72 31.77 -18.04
C PRO A 111 10.48 32.36 -18.74
N ALA A 112 10.59 32.58 -20.06
CA ALA A 112 9.49 33.12 -20.86
C ALA A 112 8.18 32.31 -20.77
N ALA A 113 8.30 30.97 -20.73
CA ALA A 113 7.15 30.07 -20.63
C ALA A 113 6.42 30.21 -19.28
N ASP A 114 7.14 30.54 -18.22
CA ASP A 114 6.60 30.66 -16.87
C ASP A 114 5.77 31.94 -16.76
N PHE A 115 6.28 33.08 -17.23
CA PHE A 115 5.48 34.32 -17.32
C PHE A 115 4.25 34.16 -18.21
N ALA A 116 4.40 33.53 -19.39
CA ALA A 116 3.27 33.29 -20.29
C ALA A 116 2.17 32.42 -19.65
N LEU A 117 2.55 31.43 -18.83
CA LEU A 117 1.58 30.62 -18.11
C LEU A 117 0.97 31.38 -16.92
N ALA A 118 1.78 32.15 -16.18
CA ALA A 118 1.31 32.96 -15.05
C ALA A 118 0.24 33.97 -15.52
N ASP A 119 0.50 34.68 -16.62
CA ASP A 119 -0.45 35.61 -17.26
C ASP A 119 -1.73 34.89 -17.71
N LYS A 120 -1.58 33.75 -18.40
CA LYS A 120 -2.72 32.95 -18.85
C LYS A 120 -3.59 32.46 -17.68
N LEU A 121 -3.00 32.23 -16.52
CA LEU A 121 -3.72 31.85 -15.31
C LEU A 121 -4.28 33.05 -14.54
N GLY A 122 -3.93 34.29 -14.91
CA GLY A 122 -4.33 35.51 -14.21
C GLY A 122 -3.62 35.71 -12.87
N ALA A 123 -2.44 35.13 -12.70
CA ALA A 123 -1.67 35.23 -11.45
C ALA A 123 -1.23 36.67 -11.16
N ILE A 124 -1.10 37.02 -9.88
CA ILE A 124 -0.40 38.23 -9.47
C ILE A 124 1.09 37.98 -9.68
N VAL A 125 1.73 38.74 -10.56
CA VAL A 125 3.16 38.63 -10.83
C VAL A 125 3.94 39.49 -9.84
N ASN A 126 4.85 38.85 -9.10
CA ASN A 126 5.79 39.51 -8.21
C ASN A 126 7.13 39.70 -8.92
N PHE A 127 7.33 40.89 -9.49
CA PHE A 127 8.54 41.23 -10.24
C PHE A 127 9.76 41.32 -9.31
N ASP A 128 10.70 40.39 -9.50
CA ASP A 128 11.94 40.31 -8.72
C ASP A 128 12.99 41.36 -9.16
N ASP A 129 13.06 41.67 -10.47
CA ASP A 129 13.99 42.66 -11.04
C ASP A 129 13.26 43.64 -11.98
N ILE A 130 13.76 44.87 -12.08
CA ILE A 130 13.15 45.93 -12.90
C ILE A 130 13.11 45.57 -14.39
N SER A 131 14.10 44.80 -14.89
CA SER A 131 14.14 44.35 -16.28
C SER A 131 13.05 43.32 -16.61
N HIS A 132 12.45 42.67 -15.61
CA HIS A 132 11.35 41.74 -15.83
C HIS A 132 10.10 42.42 -16.41
N ILE A 133 9.91 43.73 -16.19
CA ILE A 133 8.73 44.47 -16.67
C ILE A 133 8.66 44.43 -18.21
N GLU A 134 9.75 44.85 -18.88
CA GLU A 134 9.81 44.83 -20.34
C GLU A 134 9.89 43.41 -20.89
N PHE A 135 10.54 42.50 -20.15
CA PHE A 135 10.59 41.09 -20.53
C PHE A 135 9.19 40.49 -20.56
N PHE A 136 8.39 40.70 -19.50
CA PHE A 136 7.01 40.23 -19.38
C PHE A 136 6.14 40.74 -20.52
N GLU A 137 6.20 42.03 -20.84
CA GLU A 137 5.45 42.61 -21.97
C GLU A 137 5.74 41.91 -23.29
N ARG A 138 7.00 41.52 -23.50
CA ARG A 138 7.43 40.84 -24.71
C ARG A 138 6.97 39.38 -24.78
N VAL A 139 6.96 38.67 -23.65
CA VAL A 139 6.77 37.20 -23.64
C VAL A 139 5.37 36.74 -23.23
N ALA A 140 4.65 37.55 -22.44
CA ALA A 140 3.36 37.18 -21.87
C ALA A 140 2.23 38.07 -22.42
N GLY A 141 2.37 39.39 -22.34
CA GLY A 141 1.34 40.32 -22.78
C GLY A 141 1.38 41.65 -22.04
N PRO A 142 0.35 42.51 -22.18
CA PRO A 142 0.31 43.80 -21.48
C PRO A 142 0.43 43.64 -19.96
N ILE A 143 1.01 44.63 -19.29
CA ILE A 143 1.13 44.64 -17.82
C ILE A 143 -0.26 44.51 -17.18
N PRO A 144 -0.47 43.57 -16.23
CA PRO A 144 -1.74 43.42 -15.53
C PRO A 144 -2.10 44.64 -14.68
N LYS A 145 -3.39 44.79 -14.36
CA LYS A 145 -3.88 45.85 -13.46
C LYS A 145 -3.33 45.72 -12.04
N THR A 146 -3.14 44.48 -11.58
CA THR A 146 -2.62 44.18 -10.25
C THR A 146 -1.25 43.53 -10.37
N VAL A 147 -0.23 44.14 -9.77
CA VAL A 147 1.17 43.69 -9.85
C VAL A 147 1.83 43.78 -8.48
N SER A 148 2.89 43.01 -8.26
CA SER A 148 3.75 43.13 -7.07
C SER A 148 5.20 43.35 -7.48
N CYS A 149 5.98 44.01 -6.64
CA CYS A 149 7.43 44.07 -6.79
C CYS A 149 8.12 43.61 -5.52
N ARG A 150 9.19 42.83 -5.69
CA ARG A 150 10.01 42.36 -4.59
C ARG A 150 11.04 43.41 -4.20
N PHE A 151 11.02 43.79 -2.94
CA PHE A 151 11.94 44.73 -2.33
C PHE A 151 13.10 44.01 -1.65
N ASN A 152 14.31 44.58 -1.84
CA ASN A 152 15.51 44.23 -1.10
C ASN A 152 16.08 45.52 -0.43
N PRO A 153 16.06 45.60 0.91
CA PRO A 153 16.60 46.76 1.64
C PRO A 153 18.13 46.84 1.63
N GLY A 154 18.83 45.77 1.24
CA GLY A 154 20.27 45.62 1.45
C GLY A 154 20.66 45.60 2.93
N GLY A 155 21.98 45.61 3.19
CA GLY A 155 22.54 45.70 4.54
C GLY A 155 22.29 44.49 5.45
N LEU A 156 22.84 44.53 6.68
CA LEU A 156 22.68 43.46 7.68
C LEU A 156 21.31 43.57 8.38
N PHE A 157 20.42 42.64 8.09
CA PHE A 157 19.18 42.46 8.85
C PHE A 157 19.46 41.58 10.10
N GLN A 158 19.74 42.21 11.24
CA GLN A 158 20.09 41.53 12.50
C GLN A 158 18.86 40.94 13.21
N LEU A 159 18.35 39.84 12.67
CA LEU A 159 17.40 38.92 13.31
C LEU A 159 17.65 37.45 12.92
N SER A 160 18.60 37.17 12.02
CA SER A 160 18.75 35.86 11.38
C SER A 160 19.63 34.89 12.19
N ASN A 161 19.22 33.62 12.23
CA ASN A 161 19.89 32.51 12.89
C ASN A 161 21.05 31.92 12.05
N GLY A 162 21.68 32.73 11.19
CA GLY A 162 22.79 32.27 10.32
C GLY A 162 22.41 31.43 9.11
N ILE A 163 21.12 31.23 8.82
CA ILE A 163 20.61 30.48 7.64
C ILE A 163 20.32 31.40 6.44
N MET A 164 20.28 32.73 6.67
CA MET A 164 20.18 33.70 5.59
C MET A 164 21.27 34.75 5.74
N ASP A 165 22.16 34.75 4.74
CA ASP A 165 23.19 35.74 4.50
C ASP A 165 22.57 37.13 4.31
N ASN A 166 23.32 38.14 4.73
CA ASN A 166 23.14 39.57 4.45
C ASN A 166 22.27 39.84 3.20
N PRO A 167 21.10 40.49 3.31
CA PRO A 167 20.28 40.89 2.16
C PRO A 167 21.06 41.55 1.01
N GLY A 168 22.18 42.23 1.30
CA GLY A 168 23.08 42.77 0.28
C GLY A 168 23.82 41.74 -0.59
N ASP A 169 23.96 40.50 -0.12
CA ASP A 169 24.57 39.38 -0.85
C ASP A 169 23.50 38.45 -1.49
N SER A 170 22.22 38.78 -1.30
CA SER A 170 21.09 38.04 -1.84
C SER A 170 20.84 38.37 -3.31
N LYS A 171 20.53 37.34 -4.12
CA LYS A 171 20.20 37.49 -5.56
C LYS A 171 18.79 38.00 -5.86
N TYR A 172 18.03 38.39 -4.84
CA TYR A 172 16.59 38.61 -4.93
C TYR A 172 16.21 40.07 -4.74
N GLY A 173 15.24 40.54 -5.52
CA GLY A 173 14.54 41.80 -5.31
C GLY A 173 15.29 43.05 -5.75
N MET A 174 14.55 44.16 -5.76
CA MET A 174 14.99 45.48 -6.21
C MET A 174 15.48 46.34 -5.05
N THR A 175 16.47 47.20 -5.29
CA THR A 175 16.82 48.26 -4.33
C THR A 175 15.67 49.26 -4.17
N THR A 176 15.76 50.14 -3.17
CA THR A 176 14.76 51.21 -2.99
C THR A 176 14.60 52.06 -4.25
N GLU A 177 15.70 52.47 -4.89
CA GLU A 177 15.66 53.31 -6.08
C GLU A 177 14.99 52.60 -7.27
N GLN A 178 15.38 51.35 -7.50
CA GLN A 178 14.80 50.52 -8.57
C GLN A 178 13.32 50.25 -8.33
N LEU A 179 12.90 50.01 -7.08
CA LEU A 179 11.50 49.79 -6.73
C LEU A 179 10.63 51.01 -7.05
N PHE A 180 11.08 52.22 -6.71
CA PHE A 180 10.35 53.45 -7.02
C PHE A 180 10.28 53.71 -8.53
N GLU A 181 11.33 53.37 -9.27
CA GLU A 181 11.33 53.44 -10.73
C GLU A 181 10.36 52.43 -11.34
N ALA A 182 10.40 51.17 -10.88
CA ALA A 182 9.50 50.10 -11.30
C ALA A 182 8.03 50.47 -11.10
N PHE A 183 7.67 51.04 -9.95
CA PHE A 183 6.30 51.51 -9.67
C PHE A 183 5.84 52.57 -10.69
N ARG A 184 6.70 53.53 -11.03
CA ARG A 184 6.38 54.55 -12.05
C ARG A 184 6.25 53.93 -13.44
N MET A 185 7.12 52.99 -13.80
CA MET A 185 7.08 52.28 -15.09
C MET A 185 5.79 51.46 -15.23
N LEU A 186 5.47 50.64 -14.23
CA LEU A 186 4.28 49.79 -14.21
C LEU A 186 2.99 50.63 -14.25
N LYS A 187 2.93 51.74 -13.49
CA LYS A 187 1.79 52.67 -13.51
C LYS A 187 1.63 53.32 -14.88
N ALA A 188 2.72 53.75 -15.51
CA ALA A 188 2.68 54.29 -16.88
C ALA A 188 2.23 53.25 -17.92
N LYS A 189 2.42 51.95 -17.63
CA LYS A 189 1.98 50.82 -18.44
C LYS A 189 0.57 50.31 -18.12
N GLY A 190 -0.13 50.95 -17.17
CA GLY A 190 -1.54 50.68 -16.88
C GLY A 190 -1.83 49.84 -15.64
N ALA A 191 -0.83 49.54 -14.80
CA ALA A 191 -1.08 48.97 -13.49
C ALA A 191 -1.81 49.97 -12.58
N GLU A 192 -2.82 49.49 -11.85
CA GLU A 192 -3.71 50.25 -10.98
C GLU A 192 -3.43 49.93 -9.50
N ASP A 193 -3.28 48.64 -9.17
CA ASP A 193 -3.11 48.13 -7.80
C ASP A 193 -1.73 47.50 -7.60
N PHE A 194 -1.01 47.96 -6.58
CA PHE A 194 0.38 47.58 -6.35
C PHE A 194 0.58 46.78 -5.06
N GLY A 195 1.41 45.76 -5.18
CA GLY A 195 1.93 44.94 -4.10
C GLY A 195 3.38 45.26 -3.78
N ILE A 196 3.74 45.16 -2.51
CA ILE A 196 5.14 45.16 -2.07
C ILE A 196 5.42 43.83 -1.39
N HIS A 197 6.50 43.17 -1.78
CA HIS A 197 6.93 41.88 -1.24
C HIS A 197 8.35 41.97 -0.68
N ALA A 198 8.64 41.31 0.45
CA ALA A 198 10.04 41.09 0.83
C ALA A 198 10.23 39.79 1.62
N PHE A 199 11.39 39.17 1.41
CA PHE A 199 11.81 37.96 2.12
C PHE A 199 13.24 38.14 2.62
N LEU A 200 13.41 38.36 3.93
CA LEU A 200 14.69 38.77 4.53
C LEU A 200 15.32 37.71 5.45
N ALA A 201 14.56 36.71 5.89
CA ALA A 201 15.07 35.62 6.71
C ALA A 201 14.30 34.32 6.47
N SER A 202 14.96 33.19 6.77
CA SER A 202 14.37 31.85 6.76
C SER A 202 14.51 31.20 8.13
N ASN A 203 13.47 30.48 8.54
CA ASN A 203 13.40 29.75 9.81
C ASN A 203 13.70 30.62 11.05
N THR A 204 13.07 31.79 11.15
CA THR A 204 13.16 32.63 12.34
C THR A 204 12.33 32.00 13.46
N VAL A 205 12.97 31.56 14.53
CA VAL A 205 12.32 31.03 15.74
C VAL A 205 12.14 32.14 16.78
N THR A 206 11.52 33.23 16.35
CA THR A 206 11.16 34.39 17.17
C THR A 206 9.86 35.00 16.65
N ASN A 207 9.01 35.44 17.57
CA ASN A 207 7.76 36.14 17.24
C ASN A 207 7.99 37.55 16.65
N ASP A 208 9.22 38.08 16.73
CA ASP A 208 9.51 39.48 16.35
C ASP A 208 9.75 39.69 14.84
N TYR A 209 9.94 38.61 14.06
CA TYR A 209 10.39 38.73 12.67
C TYR A 209 9.39 39.47 11.79
N TYR A 210 8.15 38.98 11.72
CA TYR A 210 7.08 39.60 10.94
C TYR A 210 6.71 41.01 11.42
N PRO A 211 6.55 41.29 12.72
CA PRO A 211 6.32 42.66 13.19
C PRO A 211 7.41 43.65 12.74
N LYS A 212 8.69 43.24 12.76
CA LYS A 212 9.79 44.09 12.29
C LYS A 212 9.79 44.27 10.77
N LEU A 213 9.55 43.19 10.02
CA LEU A 213 9.43 43.25 8.56
C LEU A 213 8.24 44.13 8.14
N ALA A 214 7.08 43.96 8.78
CA ALA A 214 5.87 44.72 8.53
C ALA A 214 6.12 46.22 8.68
N ARG A 215 6.77 46.67 9.76
CA ARG A 215 7.12 48.10 9.94
C ARG A 215 7.94 48.65 8.79
N ILE A 216 8.97 47.93 8.36
CA ILE A 216 9.82 48.34 7.23
C ILE A 216 8.99 48.49 5.96
N LEU A 217 8.14 47.51 5.66
CA LEU A 217 7.32 47.51 4.45
C LEU A 217 6.19 48.55 4.51
N PHE A 218 5.61 48.79 5.68
CA PHE A 218 4.53 49.77 5.87
C PHE A 218 5.07 51.20 5.71
N GLU A 219 6.22 51.51 6.31
CA GLU A 219 6.90 52.80 6.10
C GLU A 219 7.31 53.00 4.63
N LEU A 220 7.77 51.93 3.97
CA LEU A 220 8.09 51.96 2.55
C LEU A 220 6.85 52.19 1.68
N ALA A 221 5.72 51.55 1.99
CA ALA A 221 4.45 51.71 1.28
C ALA A 221 3.95 53.16 1.31
N VAL A 222 3.93 53.78 2.50
CA VAL A 222 3.54 55.19 2.67
C VAL A 222 4.40 56.12 1.82
N ARG A 223 5.72 55.85 1.76
CA ARG A 223 6.64 56.63 0.93
C ARG A 223 6.42 56.41 -0.56
N LEU A 224 6.23 55.16 -0.99
CA LEU A 224 5.97 54.81 -2.40
C LEU A 224 4.71 55.48 -2.92
N GLU A 225 3.60 55.38 -2.18
CA GLU A 225 2.34 55.97 -2.60
C GLU A 225 2.44 57.50 -2.69
N ARG A 226 3.04 58.14 -1.69
CA ARG A 226 3.25 59.60 -1.70
C ARG A 226 4.10 60.08 -2.87
N GLU A 227 5.14 59.35 -3.25
CA GLU A 227 6.14 59.81 -4.23
C GLU A 227 5.90 59.34 -5.67
N THR A 228 5.09 58.29 -5.85
CA THR A 228 4.74 57.75 -7.19
C THR A 228 3.26 57.96 -7.53
N GLY A 229 2.42 58.18 -6.51
CA GLY A 229 0.96 58.20 -6.61
C GLY A 229 0.36 56.85 -7.01
N ALA A 230 1.12 55.75 -6.91
CA ALA A 230 0.62 54.40 -7.15
C ALA A 230 -0.13 53.91 -5.90
N HIS A 231 -1.32 53.34 -6.10
CA HIS A 231 -2.13 52.80 -5.02
C HIS A 231 -1.52 51.49 -4.53
N VAL A 232 -1.06 51.44 -3.28
CA VAL A 232 -0.56 50.19 -2.69
C VAL A 232 -1.75 49.41 -2.14
N ALA A 233 -2.20 48.40 -2.87
CA ALA A 233 -3.37 47.60 -2.50
C ALA A 233 -3.05 46.48 -1.50
N PHE A 234 -1.80 45.98 -1.48
CA PHE A 234 -1.41 44.92 -0.54
C PHE A 234 0.07 44.93 -0.20
N ILE A 235 0.40 44.32 0.94
CA ILE A 235 1.77 44.12 1.42
C ILE A 235 1.94 42.64 1.76
N ASN A 236 2.89 41.99 1.09
CA ASN A 236 3.22 40.59 1.23
C ASN A 236 4.49 40.43 2.10
N LEU A 237 4.32 39.88 3.30
CA LEU A 237 5.40 39.62 4.26
C LEU A 237 6.21 38.36 3.90
N SER A 238 5.91 37.72 2.78
CA SER A 238 6.49 36.45 2.30
C SER A 238 6.45 35.36 3.39
N GLY A 239 7.38 34.41 3.35
CA GLY A 239 7.56 33.40 4.38
C GLY A 239 8.57 33.84 5.46
N GLY A 240 9.18 32.87 6.13
CA GLY A 240 10.31 33.11 7.04
C GLY A 240 10.03 32.70 8.48
N VAL A 241 8.75 32.70 8.89
CA VAL A 241 8.31 32.12 10.18
C VAL A 241 8.81 30.69 10.28
N GLY A 242 9.62 30.43 11.30
CA GLY A 242 10.29 29.17 11.52
C GLY A 242 9.50 28.19 12.38
N ILE A 243 10.10 27.01 12.52
CA ILE A 243 9.65 25.95 13.41
C ILE A 243 10.82 25.51 14.30
N PRO A 244 10.55 25.01 15.51
CA PRO A 244 11.60 24.43 16.34
C PRO A 244 12.02 23.10 15.69
N TYR A 245 13.29 22.95 15.31
CA TYR A 245 13.83 21.65 14.88
C TYR A 245 14.41 20.87 16.06
N LEU A 246 14.93 21.60 17.05
CA LEU A 246 15.45 21.06 18.30
C LEU A 246 14.33 21.04 19.37
N PRO A 247 14.27 20.00 20.23
CA PRO A 247 13.26 19.92 21.29
C PRO A 247 13.26 21.11 22.27
N GLU A 248 14.42 21.72 22.51
CA GLU A 248 14.59 22.86 23.42
C GLU A 248 14.23 24.22 22.79
N GLN A 249 14.00 24.28 21.48
CA GLN A 249 13.61 25.52 20.81
C GLN A 249 12.14 25.84 21.10
N GLN A 250 11.89 27.11 21.43
CA GLN A 250 10.53 27.60 21.59
C GLN A 250 9.84 27.68 20.23
N ALA A 251 8.59 27.18 20.16
CA ALA A 251 7.76 27.35 18.98
C ALA A 251 7.32 28.81 18.83
N ASN A 252 7.19 29.27 17.58
CA ASN A 252 6.58 30.57 17.29
C ASN A 252 5.10 30.55 17.65
N ASP A 253 4.63 31.64 18.24
CA ASP A 253 3.22 31.90 18.51
C ASP A 253 2.68 32.77 17.37
N ILE A 254 1.85 32.18 16.52
CA ILE A 254 1.30 32.86 15.35
C ILE A 254 0.34 33.99 15.73
N HIS A 255 -0.36 33.89 16.87
CA HIS A 255 -1.25 34.95 17.36
C HIS A 255 -0.45 36.15 17.86
N ALA A 256 0.64 35.90 18.59
CA ALA A 256 1.54 36.97 19.01
C ALA A 256 2.19 37.67 17.80
N ILE A 257 2.55 36.90 16.76
CA ILE A 257 3.04 37.44 15.48
C ILE A 257 1.96 38.30 14.81
N GLY A 258 0.75 37.78 14.67
CA GLY A 258 -0.39 38.46 14.02
C GLY A 258 -0.73 39.77 14.72
N GLU A 259 -0.78 39.78 16.05
CA GLU A 259 -1.01 40.98 16.85
C GLU A 259 0.13 42.00 16.73
N GLY A 260 1.38 41.53 16.66
CA GLY A 260 2.52 42.42 16.43
C GLY A 260 2.49 43.10 15.05
N VAL A 261 2.00 42.40 14.02
CA VAL A 261 1.76 42.98 12.68
C VAL A 261 0.58 43.96 12.72
N HIS A 262 -0.50 43.60 13.42
CA HIS A 262 -1.66 44.46 13.61
C HIS A 262 -1.29 45.80 14.27
N ALA A 263 -0.51 45.76 15.36
CA ALA A 263 -0.03 46.96 16.03
C ALA A 263 0.81 47.86 15.10
N ALA A 264 1.65 47.27 14.25
CA ALA A 264 2.40 48.04 13.25
C ALA A 264 1.48 48.65 12.18
N TYR A 265 0.42 47.94 11.79
CA TYR A 265 -0.57 48.40 10.82
C TYR A 265 -1.31 49.64 11.32
N ASP A 266 -1.81 49.58 12.56
CA ASP A 266 -2.52 50.67 13.23
C ASP A 266 -1.63 51.88 13.49
N GLU A 267 -0.35 51.67 13.75
CA GLU A 267 0.60 52.75 13.99
C GLU A 267 1.02 53.49 12.71
N ILE A 268 1.14 52.78 11.58
CA ILE A 268 1.78 53.30 10.37
C ILE A 268 0.77 53.54 9.24
N LEU A 269 -0.04 52.55 8.88
CA LEU A 269 -0.91 52.61 7.69
C LEU A 269 -2.23 53.33 7.96
N VAL A 270 -2.84 53.11 9.13
CA VAL A 270 -4.11 53.78 9.48
C VAL A 270 -3.97 55.31 9.51
N PRO A 271 -2.95 55.92 10.16
CA PRO A 271 -2.78 57.38 10.15
C PRO A 271 -2.39 57.93 8.78
N ALA A 272 -1.82 57.10 7.90
CA ALA A 272 -1.48 57.45 6.52
C ALA A 272 -2.70 57.39 5.56
N GLY A 273 -3.86 56.92 6.04
CA GLY A 273 -5.07 56.78 5.24
C GLY A 273 -5.10 55.53 4.35
N MET A 274 -4.26 54.54 4.65
CA MET A 274 -4.08 53.30 3.87
C MET A 274 -4.71 52.09 4.57
N SER A 275 -5.90 52.27 5.16
CA SER A 275 -6.61 51.23 5.93
C SER A 275 -7.27 50.15 5.06
N ASP A 276 -7.15 50.27 3.74
CA ASP A 276 -7.61 49.32 2.74
C ASP A 276 -6.52 48.33 2.29
N VAL A 277 -5.26 48.54 2.71
CA VAL A 277 -4.14 47.64 2.40
C VAL A 277 -4.40 46.24 2.95
N ALA A 278 -4.39 45.24 2.06
CA ALA A 278 -4.45 43.83 2.42
C ALA A 278 -3.08 43.29 2.86
N ILE A 279 -3.07 42.35 3.80
CA ILE A 279 -1.84 41.69 4.26
C ILE A 279 -1.74 40.28 3.68
N TYR A 280 -0.64 39.98 3.00
CA TYR A 280 -0.35 38.64 2.46
C TYR A 280 0.85 38.00 3.14
N THR A 281 0.88 36.68 3.16
CA THR A 281 1.99 35.86 3.68
C THR A 281 2.23 34.64 2.78
N GLU A 282 3.43 34.05 2.86
CA GLU A 282 3.87 32.91 2.03
C GLU A 282 4.57 31.82 2.87
N MET A 283 3.88 31.32 3.90
CA MET A 283 4.43 30.36 4.84
C MET A 283 4.41 28.94 4.27
N GLY A 284 5.59 28.44 3.86
CA GLY A 284 5.74 27.02 3.53
C GLY A 284 6.08 26.15 4.75
N ARG A 285 7.20 26.50 5.41
CA ARG A 285 7.75 25.70 6.51
C ARG A 285 6.85 25.65 7.73
N PHE A 286 6.31 26.80 8.15
CA PHE A 286 5.40 26.87 9.29
C PHE A 286 4.11 26.07 9.04
N MET A 287 3.62 26.07 7.79
CA MET A 287 2.37 25.41 7.42
C MET A 287 2.44 23.89 7.36
N MET A 288 3.59 23.32 6.99
CA MET A 288 3.71 21.88 6.71
C MET A 288 4.81 21.17 7.48
N GLY A 289 5.87 21.88 7.90
CA GLY A 289 7.09 21.28 8.44
C GLY A 289 6.86 20.29 9.58
N PRO A 290 6.24 20.70 10.71
CA PRO A 290 6.02 19.86 11.88
C PRO A 290 5.04 18.71 11.65
N TYR A 291 4.21 18.83 10.61
CA TYR A 291 3.14 17.89 10.29
C TYR A 291 3.55 16.86 9.22
N GLY A 292 4.86 16.68 9.03
CA GLY A 292 5.40 15.61 8.21
C GLY A 292 6.65 14.99 8.83
N CYS A 293 6.80 13.68 8.67
CA CYS A 293 7.97 12.94 9.09
C CYS A 293 8.41 11.94 8.01
N LEU A 294 9.70 11.58 8.01
CA LEU A 294 10.25 10.51 7.19
C LEU A 294 10.33 9.24 8.03
N VAL A 295 9.62 8.20 7.60
CA VAL A 295 9.60 6.88 8.24
C VAL A 295 10.63 5.99 7.54
N THR A 296 11.51 5.39 8.32
CA THR A 296 12.61 4.53 7.82
C THR A 296 12.87 3.37 8.77
N LYS A 297 13.59 2.35 8.30
CA LYS A 297 13.90 1.14 9.06
C LYS A 297 15.40 0.96 9.23
N ALA A 298 15.83 0.57 10.42
CA ALA A 298 17.21 0.16 10.67
C ALA A 298 17.50 -1.18 9.95
N ILE A 299 18.51 -1.21 9.08
CA ILE A 299 18.83 -2.38 8.25
C ILE A 299 20.24 -2.92 8.47
N HIS A 300 21.17 -2.07 8.91
CA HIS A 300 22.55 -2.47 9.19
C HIS A 300 23.09 -1.76 10.43
N GLU A 301 23.94 -2.47 11.17
CA GLU A 301 24.77 -1.90 12.22
C GLU A 301 26.24 -2.05 11.83
N LYS A 302 27.04 -1.03 12.12
CA LYS A 302 28.48 -1.09 11.95
C LYS A 302 29.17 -0.39 13.11
N GLN A 303 30.10 -1.10 13.75
CA GLN A 303 30.95 -0.57 14.81
C GLN A 303 32.39 -0.49 14.31
N ILE A 304 32.92 0.73 14.22
CA ILE A 304 34.33 1.00 13.87
C ILE A 304 34.89 2.09 14.79
N TYR A 305 35.31 3.24 14.25
CA TYR A 305 35.65 4.43 15.03
C TYR A 305 34.42 5.12 15.68
N LYS A 306 33.22 4.77 15.20
CA LYS A 306 31.92 5.16 15.76
C LYS A 306 30.94 4.00 15.56
N ASP A 307 29.79 4.10 16.22
CA ASP A 307 28.66 3.21 16.02
C ASP A 307 27.71 3.83 14.99
N TYR A 308 27.40 3.05 13.95
CA TYR A 308 26.58 3.47 12.83
C TYR A 308 25.34 2.61 12.74
N ILE A 309 24.19 3.24 12.58
CA ILE A 309 22.95 2.58 12.16
C ILE A 309 22.65 3.02 10.73
N GLY A 310 22.77 2.06 9.80
CA GLY A 310 22.34 2.21 8.42
C GLY A 310 20.83 2.00 8.32
N VAL A 311 20.13 2.95 7.70
CA VAL A 311 18.69 2.89 7.46
C VAL A 311 18.36 2.72 5.97
N ASP A 312 17.12 2.37 5.66
CA ASP A 312 16.66 2.17 4.28
C ASP A 312 16.34 3.47 3.51
N ALA A 313 16.22 4.60 4.20
CA ALA A 313 16.21 5.95 3.62
C ALA A 313 17.62 6.46 3.29
N SER A 314 17.70 7.51 2.46
CA SER A 314 18.95 8.24 2.21
C SER A 314 18.73 9.74 1.98
N ALA A 315 19.80 10.49 1.71
CA ALA A 315 19.71 11.91 1.35
C ALA A 315 18.84 12.19 0.11
N VAL A 316 18.54 11.16 -0.71
CA VAL A 316 17.51 11.24 -1.77
C VAL A 316 16.11 11.50 -1.21
N ASP A 317 15.81 10.98 -0.03
CA ASP A 317 14.52 11.14 0.65
C ASP A 317 14.50 12.40 1.52
N LEU A 318 15.64 12.78 2.10
CA LEU A 318 15.79 13.99 2.91
C LEU A 318 17.23 14.51 2.86
N ILE A 319 17.50 15.46 1.95
CA ILE A 319 18.86 16.00 1.73
C ILE A 319 19.29 17.03 2.80
N ARG A 320 18.34 17.57 3.58
CA ARG A 320 18.61 18.74 4.43
C ARG A 320 19.73 18.55 5.46
N PRO A 321 19.84 17.40 6.15
CA PRO A 321 21.00 17.13 7.02
C PRO A 321 22.33 17.19 6.27
N ALA A 322 22.41 16.61 5.07
CA ALA A 322 23.62 16.58 4.25
C ALA A 322 23.98 17.95 3.65
N MET A 323 22.96 18.72 3.22
CA MET A 323 23.16 20.01 2.53
C MET A 323 23.37 21.18 3.50
N TYR A 324 22.65 21.19 4.63
CA TYR A 324 22.61 22.33 5.55
C TYR A 324 23.16 22.01 6.95
N GLY A 325 23.53 20.76 7.23
CA GLY A 325 23.76 20.31 8.60
C GLY A 325 22.49 20.41 9.46
N ALA A 326 21.31 20.38 8.83
CA ALA A 326 20.05 20.61 9.51
C ALA A 326 19.77 19.50 10.53
N TYR A 327 19.51 19.89 11.77
CA TYR A 327 19.01 18.97 12.78
C TYR A 327 17.58 18.54 12.43
N HIS A 328 17.34 17.24 12.48
CA HIS A 328 16.01 16.65 12.61
C HIS A 328 16.03 15.72 13.83
N HIS A 329 14.98 15.80 14.65
CA HIS A 329 14.83 14.87 15.76
C HIS A 329 14.55 13.47 15.22
N ILE A 330 15.00 12.44 15.94
CA ILE A 330 14.81 11.04 15.56
C ILE A 330 14.20 10.33 16.75
N THR A 331 13.01 9.76 16.56
CA THR A 331 12.37 8.87 17.54
C THR A 331 12.49 7.42 17.07
N VAL A 332 12.93 6.54 17.96
CA VAL A 332 12.95 5.09 17.73
C VAL A 332 11.60 4.54 18.17
N MET A 333 10.80 4.04 17.23
CA MET A 333 9.47 3.50 17.53
C MET A 333 9.56 2.06 18.06
N GLY A 334 10.53 1.29 17.53
CA GLY A 334 10.70 -0.14 17.80
C GLY A 334 10.33 -1.01 16.60
N GLN A 335 10.57 -2.31 16.70
CA GLN A 335 10.17 -3.28 15.68
C GLN A 335 8.64 -3.46 15.62
N PRO A 336 8.08 -3.76 14.44
CA PRO A 336 6.70 -4.21 14.32
C PRO A 336 6.41 -5.42 15.22
N GLY A 337 5.34 -5.36 16.02
CA GLY A 337 5.01 -6.38 17.03
C GLY A 337 5.96 -6.43 18.25
N GLY A 338 6.96 -5.55 18.31
CA GLY A 338 7.92 -5.44 19.42
C GLY A 338 7.48 -4.46 20.53
N SER A 339 8.39 -4.17 21.47
CA SER A 339 8.16 -3.16 22.50
C SER A 339 8.15 -1.74 21.93
N ASP A 340 7.31 -0.87 22.47
CA ASP A 340 7.34 0.56 22.20
C ASP A 340 8.60 1.22 22.80
N LYS A 341 9.41 1.84 21.93
CA LYS A 341 10.67 2.49 22.31
C LYS A 341 10.60 4.02 22.33
N THR A 342 9.43 4.62 22.09
CA THR A 342 9.24 6.09 22.04
C THR A 342 9.67 6.79 23.33
N ALA A 343 9.58 6.10 24.47
CA ALA A 343 10.00 6.59 25.79
C ALA A 343 11.18 5.79 26.38
N ALA A 344 11.89 5.01 25.56
CA ALA A 344 13.04 4.23 26.03
C ALA A 344 14.18 5.16 26.48
N PRO A 345 14.95 4.77 27.52
CA PRO A 345 16.08 5.58 27.97
C PRO A 345 17.15 5.65 26.88
N VAL A 346 17.82 6.79 26.81
CA VAL A 346 18.99 6.98 25.95
C VAL A 346 20.16 6.20 26.53
N THR A 347 20.74 5.30 25.73
CA THR A 347 21.78 4.37 26.19
C THR A 347 23.05 4.40 25.34
N ASN A 348 22.96 4.87 24.08
CA ASN A 348 24.02 4.74 23.08
C ASN A 348 24.17 6.03 22.28
N THR A 349 25.28 6.18 21.56
CA THR A 349 25.55 7.30 20.65
C THR A 349 25.79 6.76 19.25
N TYR A 350 25.01 7.23 18.26
CA TYR A 350 25.07 6.73 16.89
C TYR A 350 25.24 7.85 15.85
N ASP A 351 25.94 7.54 14.77
CA ASP A 351 25.71 8.17 13.46
C ASP A 351 24.56 7.41 12.75
N ILE A 352 23.51 8.12 12.34
CA ILE A 352 22.41 7.54 11.55
C ILE A 352 22.66 7.83 10.08
N THR A 353 22.84 6.80 9.25
CA THR A 353 23.33 6.93 7.87
C THR A 353 22.42 6.31 6.84
N GLY A 354 22.36 6.90 5.65
CA GLY A 354 21.69 6.31 4.51
C GLY A 354 22.57 5.31 3.75
N ASN A 355 22.20 5.03 2.50
CA ASN A 355 22.80 4.00 1.64
C ASN A 355 23.42 4.53 0.33
N LEU A 356 23.68 5.82 0.24
CA LEU A 356 24.39 6.44 -0.88
C LEU A 356 25.90 6.24 -0.74
N CYS A 357 26.59 6.24 -1.88
CA CYS A 357 28.04 6.19 -1.91
C CYS A 357 28.65 7.58 -1.69
N GLU A 358 28.22 8.28 -0.64
CA GLU A 358 28.68 9.61 -0.26
C GLU A 358 28.78 9.72 1.27
N ASN A 359 29.87 10.29 1.77
CA ASN A 359 30.14 10.28 3.22
C ASN A 359 29.21 11.19 4.02
N ASN A 360 28.65 12.22 3.38
CA ASN A 360 27.70 13.13 4.03
C ASN A 360 26.25 12.59 4.05
N ASP A 361 25.99 11.38 3.54
CA ASP A 361 24.68 10.71 3.62
C ASP A 361 24.38 10.25 5.06
N LYS A 362 24.17 11.24 5.93
CA LYS A 362 23.94 11.08 7.36
C LYS A 362 22.75 11.93 7.77
N PHE A 363 21.78 11.30 8.42
CA PHE A 363 20.64 11.98 9.04
C PHE A 363 20.98 12.52 10.43
N ALA A 364 21.92 11.87 11.13
CA ALA A 364 22.42 12.34 12.41
C ALA A 364 23.89 11.95 12.62
N ILE A 365 24.62 12.77 13.35
CA ILE A 365 26.02 12.58 13.71
C ILE A 365 26.11 12.65 15.23
N ASP A 366 26.78 11.67 15.85
CA ASP A 366 26.98 11.57 17.30
C ASP A 366 25.69 11.80 18.10
N ARG A 367 24.57 11.22 17.65
CA ARG A 367 23.27 11.40 18.30
C ARG A 367 23.10 10.39 19.42
N GLU A 368 22.81 10.89 20.61
CA GLU A 368 22.40 10.03 21.72
C GLU A 368 20.97 9.53 21.48
N LEU A 369 20.79 8.21 21.44
CA LEU A 369 19.51 7.53 21.20
C LEU A 369 19.36 6.31 22.12
N PRO A 370 18.13 5.80 22.30
CA PRO A 370 17.92 4.47 22.86
C PRO A 370 18.60 3.39 22.00
N GLN A 371 18.78 2.20 22.57
CA GLN A 371 19.25 1.03 21.82
C GLN A 371 18.36 0.77 20.58
N ILE A 372 19.00 0.77 19.41
CA ILE A 372 18.35 0.48 18.12
C ILE A 372 18.66 -0.97 17.73
N ASP A 373 17.61 -1.76 17.49
CA ASP A 373 17.70 -3.12 16.98
C ASP A 373 17.42 -3.15 15.47
N MET A 374 18.02 -4.11 14.76
CA MET A 374 17.77 -4.27 13.32
C MET A 374 16.30 -4.55 13.05
N GLY A 375 15.68 -3.79 12.15
CA GLY A 375 14.24 -3.84 11.89
C GLY A 375 13.42 -2.84 12.70
N ASP A 376 14.00 -2.12 13.66
CA ASP A 376 13.32 -1.00 14.32
C ASP A 376 12.88 0.04 13.28
N VAL A 377 11.66 0.54 13.45
CA VAL A 377 11.15 1.69 12.70
C VAL A 377 11.59 2.97 13.41
N LEU A 378 12.11 3.91 12.63
CA LEU A 378 12.55 5.23 13.07
C LEU A 378 11.70 6.30 12.39
N VAL A 379 11.36 7.34 13.13
CA VAL A 379 10.67 8.53 12.65
C VAL A 379 11.65 9.71 12.70
N ILE A 380 11.92 10.30 11.53
CA ILE A 380 12.70 11.53 11.40
C ILE A 380 11.70 12.69 11.29
N HIS A 381 11.66 13.56 12.29
CA HIS A 381 10.64 14.60 12.46
C HIS A 381 10.82 15.81 11.54
N ASP A 382 9.79 16.66 11.43
CA ASP A 382 9.84 17.99 10.81
C ASP A 382 10.23 18.00 9.31
N THR A 383 9.87 16.95 8.58
CA THR A 383 10.20 16.78 7.15
C THR A 383 9.09 17.24 6.21
N GLY A 384 7.97 17.74 6.75
CA GLY A 384 6.79 18.07 5.95
C GLY A 384 7.00 19.21 4.95
N ALA A 385 8.03 20.04 5.18
CA ALA A 385 8.47 21.11 4.29
C ALA A 385 9.93 20.93 3.89
N HIS A 386 10.19 20.96 2.58
CA HIS A 386 11.51 20.77 1.98
C HIS A 386 12.15 19.41 2.27
N GLY A 387 11.36 18.42 2.72
CA GLY A 387 11.75 17.01 2.75
C GLY A 387 11.66 16.43 1.35
N TYR A 388 10.49 15.89 1.00
CA TYR A 388 10.25 15.24 -0.30
C TYR A 388 10.58 16.15 -1.48
N SER A 389 9.97 17.34 -1.54
CA SER A 389 10.71 18.59 -1.73
C SER A 389 11.93 18.57 -2.65
N MET A 390 13.05 18.37 -1.98
CA MET A 390 14.41 18.53 -2.48
C MET A 390 15.03 17.19 -2.88
N GLY A 391 14.24 16.11 -2.94
CA GLY A 391 14.69 14.78 -3.32
C GLY A 391 15.13 14.67 -4.79
N TYR A 392 16.05 13.76 -5.05
CA TYR A 392 16.77 13.61 -6.33
C TYR A 392 17.27 12.16 -6.49
N ASN A 393 17.62 11.70 -7.69
CA ASN A 393 17.96 10.29 -7.91
C ASN A 393 19.47 9.99 -7.96
N TYR A 394 20.24 10.45 -6.97
CA TYR A 394 21.68 10.15 -6.90
C TYR A 394 21.93 8.66 -6.67
N ASN A 395 23.04 8.15 -7.21
CA ASN A 395 23.34 6.72 -7.35
C ASN A 395 22.23 5.88 -8.05
N GLY A 396 21.31 6.52 -8.78
CA GLY A 396 20.13 5.83 -9.34
C GLY A 396 19.15 5.34 -8.28
N ARG A 397 19.21 5.88 -7.05
CA ARG A 397 18.21 5.61 -6.01
C ARG A 397 16.88 6.22 -6.42
N LEU A 398 15.82 5.50 -6.08
CA LEU A 398 14.44 5.83 -6.43
C LEU A 398 13.81 6.59 -5.28
N ARG A 399 12.96 7.57 -5.60
CA ARG A 399 12.28 8.37 -4.57
C ARG A 399 11.23 7.53 -3.84
N SER A 400 11.14 7.76 -2.53
CA SER A 400 10.14 7.16 -1.63
C SER A 400 8.69 7.55 -1.96
N ALA A 401 7.75 6.91 -1.25
CA ALA A 401 6.34 7.26 -1.28
C ALA A 401 6.02 8.47 -0.38
N GLU A 402 4.86 9.09 -0.61
CA GLU A 402 4.21 10.05 0.29
C GLU A 402 2.84 9.51 0.71
N VAL A 403 2.56 9.52 2.01
CA VAL A 403 1.37 8.95 2.65
C VAL A 403 0.71 10.01 3.54
N LEU A 404 -0.61 10.16 3.44
CA LEU A 404 -1.40 11.08 4.26
C LEU A 404 -2.16 10.31 5.34
N LEU A 405 -1.88 10.60 6.62
CA LEU A 405 -2.64 10.11 7.75
C LEU A 405 -3.92 10.92 7.90
N ARG A 406 -5.06 10.24 7.83
CA ARG A 406 -6.40 10.80 7.99
C ARG A 406 -6.76 10.95 9.47
N PRO A 407 -7.68 11.87 9.83
CA PRO A 407 -8.13 12.03 11.21
C PRO A 407 -8.78 10.79 11.84
N ASP A 408 -9.27 9.84 11.02
CA ASP A 408 -9.87 8.59 11.47
C ASP A 408 -8.85 7.45 11.67
N GLY A 409 -7.56 7.72 11.48
CA GLY A 409 -6.46 6.75 11.60
C GLY A 409 -6.18 5.96 10.31
N SER A 410 -6.97 6.14 9.25
CA SER A 410 -6.65 5.56 7.93
C SER A 410 -5.50 6.29 7.24
N ALA A 411 -4.85 5.64 6.28
CA ALA A 411 -3.69 6.21 5.58
C ALA A 411 -3.85 6.10 4.07
N ASP A 412 -3.72 7.23 3.38
CA ASP A 412 -3.86 7.33 1.93
C ASP A 412 -2.51 7.48 1.23
N LEU A 413 -2.28 6.68 0.20
CA LEU A 413 -1.11 6.85 -0.67
C LEU A 413 -1.32 8.05 -1.61
N ILE A 414 -0.73 9.19 -1.27
CA ILE A 414 -0.81 10.44 -2.06
C ILE A 414 0.31 10.58 -3.09
N ARG A 415 1.38 9.77 -2.97
CA ARG A 415 2.36 9.52 -4.02
C ARG A 415 2.96 8.13 -3.84
N ARG A 416 2.92 7.30 -4.89
CA ARG A 416 3.63 6.02 -4.87
C ARG A 416 5.15 6.21 -4.92
N ALA A 417 5.89 5.27 -4.33
CA ALA A 417 7.33 5.18 -4.52
C ALA A 417 7.66 5.00 -6.02
N GLU A 418 8.80 5.55 -6.42
CA GLU A 418 9.35 5.33 -7.75
C GLU A 418 9.77 3.87 -7.94
N ARG A 419 9.62 3.41 -9.17
CA ARG A 419 10.07 2.10 -9.65
C ARG A 419 11.17 2.34 -10.70
N PRO A 420 11.99 1.34 -11.04
CA PRO A 420 13.04 1.51 -12.05
C PRO A 420 12.53 2.11 -13.36
N GLY A 421 11.31 1.79 -13.76
CA GLY A 421 10.68 2.32 -14.97
C GLY A 421 10.39 3.83 -14.93
N ASP A 422 10.24 4.42 -13.75
CA ASP A 422 10.11 5.88 -13.60
C ASP A 422 11.46 6.55 -13.84
N TYR A 423 12.51 6.02 -13.21
CA TYR A 423 13.86 6.53 -13.38
C TYR A 423 14.34 6.44 -14.84
N PHE A 424 14.01 5.34 -15.53
CA PHE A 424 14.38 5.17 -16.93
C PHE A 424 13.46 5.89 -17.91
N ALA A 425 12.38 6.55 -17.46
CA ALA A 425 11.34 7.09 -18.35
C ALA A 425 11.87 8.10 -19.37
N THR A 426 12.96 8.79 -19.05
CA THR A 426 13.61 9.80 -19.89
C THR A 426 14.72 9.22 -20.78
N LEU A 427 15.01 7.91 -20.70
CA LEU A 427 16.02 7.22 -21.51
C LEU A 427 15.43 6.54 -22.76
N ASP A 428 14.15 6.79 -23.08
CA ASP A 428 13.43 6.20 -24.20
C ASP A 428 14.01 6.56 -25.58
N VAL A 429 14.85 7.60 -25.66
CA VAL A 429 15.64 7.94 -26.85
C VAL A 429 16.72 6.91 -27.17
N LEU A 430 17.21 6.15 -26.17
CA LEU A 430 18.26 5.14 -26.32
C LEU A 430 17.68 3.72 -26.52
N PRO A 431 18.26 2.86 -27.39
CA PRO A 431 17.83 1.47 -27.51
C PRO A 431 17.85 0.70 -26.18
N CYS A 432 18.91 0.86 -25.39
CA CYS A 432 19.03 0.22 -24.07
C CYS A 432 18.02 0.77 -23.06
N GLY A 433 17.72 2.08 -23.10
CA GLY A 433 16.71 2.69 -22.25
C GLY A 433 15.30 2.16 -22.56
N ARG A 434 14.96 2.00 -23.84
CA ARG A 434 13.69 1.35 -24.26
C ARG A 434 13.58 -0.09 -23.75
N GLU A 435 14.67 -0.86 -23.80
CA GLU A 435 14.69 -2.23 -23.26
C GLU A 435 14.48 -2.26 -21.74
N LEU A 436 15.19 -1.40 -21.00
CA LEU A 436 15.03 -1.27 -19.54
C LEU A 436 13.60 -0.87 -19.16
N LEU A 437 13.02 0.08 -19.88
CA LEU A 437 11.63 0.50 -19.70
C LEU A 437 10.64 -0.64 -19.97
N ALA A 438 10.83 -1.38 -21.06
CA ALA A 438 9.97 -2.51 -21.40
C ALA A 438 10.02 -3.60 -20.32
N LYS A 439 11.22 -3.95 -19.84
CA LYS A 439 11.39 -4.92 -18.74
C LYS A 439 10.73 -4.45 -17.45
N SER A 440 10.95 -3.19 -17.06
CA SER A 440 10.35 -2.64 -15.84
C SER A 440 8.82 -2.56 -15.90
N ARG A 441 8.25 -2.22 -17.08
CA ARG A 441 6.80 -2.23 -17.30
C ARG A 441 6.23 -3.65 -17.18
N ALA A 442 6.89 -4.65 -17.76
CA ALA A 442 6.46 -6.05 -17.66
C ALA A 442 6.51 -6.57 -16.21
N GLU A 443 7.56 -6.24 -15.46
CA GLU A 443 7.65 -6.60 -14.04
C GLU A 443 6.56 -5.91 -13.21
N SER A 444 6.33 -4.62 -13.45
CA SER A 444 5.28 -3.85 -12.75
C SER A 444 3.86 -4.37 -13.03
N ALA A 445 3.63 -4.91 -14.22
CA ALA A 445 2.35 -5.55 -14.56
C ALA A 445 2.16 -6.87 -13.82
N ARG A 446 3.21 -7.70 -13.74
CA ARG A 446 3.19 -8.97 -12.97
C ARG A 446 2.93 -8.73 -11.48
N ARG A 447 3.61 -7.76 -10.88
CA ARG A 447 3.41 -7.41 -9.46
C ARG A 447 2.00 -6.91 -9.19
N ARG A 448 1.46 -6.01 -10.03
CA ARG A 448 0.07 -5.55 -9.89
C ARG A 448 -0.94 -6.69 -9.89
N ALA A 449 -0.80 -7.63 -10.83
CA ALA A 449 -1.68 -8.80 -10.88
C ALA A 449 -1.56 -9.69 -9.63
N GLN A 450 -0.37 -9.75 -9.00
CA GLN A 450 -0.18 -10.45 -7.74
C GLN A 450 -0.80 -9.69 -6.56
N ASP A 451 -0.56 -8.38 -6.46
CA ASP A 451 -1.10 -7.53 -5.41
C ASP A 451 -2.63 -7.51 -5.45
N GLU A 452 -3.24 -7.48 -6.64
CA GLU A 452 -4.70 -7.57 -6.83
C GLU A 452 -5.25 -8.91 -6.32
N ARG A 453 -4.58 -10.03 -6.58
CA ARG A 453 -4.98 -11.35 -6.05
C ARG A 453 -4.92 -11.40 -4.53
N LEU A 454 -3.83 -10.91 -3.95
CA LEU A 454 -3.67 -10.83 -2.49
C LEU A 454 -4.68 -9.88 -1.86
N ALA A 455 -5.00 -8.76 -2.50
CA ALA A 455 -6.00 -7.81 -2.04
C ALA A 455 -7.41 -8.43 -2.01
N VAL A 456 -7.78 -9.21 -3.03
CA VAL A 456 -9.06 -9.94 -3.05
C VAL A 456 -9.12 -10.98 -1.92
N ALA A 457 -8.05 -11.75 -1.71
CA ALA A 457 -7.95 -12.69 -0.60
C ALA A 457 -8.03 -11.97 0.77
N ALA A 458 -7.30 -10.88 0.95
CA ALA A 458 -7.32 -10.08 2.17
C ALA A 458 -8.69 -9.42 2.43
N GLN A 459 -9.39 -8.95 1.39
CA GLN A 459 -10.73 -8.40 1.50
C GLN A 459 -11.74 -9.46 1.94
N TRP A 460 -11.60 -10.68 1.43
CA TRP A 460 -12.38 -11.83 1.89
C TRP A 460 -12.08 -12.21 3.33
N ASN A 461 -10.79 -12.24 3.72
CA ASN A 461 -10.38 -12.45 5.11
C ASN A 461 -10.92 -11.37 6.06
N LYS A 462 -11.11 -10.13 5.59
CA LYS A 462 -11.79 -9.08 6.38
C LYS A 462 -13.31 -9.28 6.46
N ARG A 463 -13.95 -9.76 5.38
CA ARG A 463 -15.40 -10.06 5.34
C ARG A 463 -15.80 -11.24 6.24
N ILE A 464 -14.89 -12.20 6.39
CA ILE A 464 -15.01 -13.29 7.37
C ILE A 464 -14.21 -12.83 8.59
N GLN A 465 -14.77 -11.98 9.45
CA GLN A 465 -14.11 -11.67 10.73
C GLN A 465 -13.64 -13.00 11.35
N ILE A 466 -12.35 -13.09 11.68
CA ILE A 466 -11.55 -14.30 11.95
C ILE A 466 -12.12 -15.21 13.08
N SER A 467 -13.29 -14.91 13.68
CA SER A 467 -13.80 -15.54 14.90
C SER A 467 -15.21 -16.15 14.87
N GLU A 468 -15.72 -16.61 13.73
CA GLU A 468 -16.90 -17.51 13.75
C GLU A 468 -16.55 -18.87 13.12
N ALA A 469 -15.48 -19.48 13.62
CA ALA A 469 -15.25 -20.91 13.41
C ALA A 469 -16.40 -21.69 14.07
N LYS A 470 -16.99 -22.61 13.31
CA LYS A 470 -17.99 -23.60 13.74
C LYS A 470 -17.71 -24.06 15.18
N GLU A 471 -18.70 -23.99 16.08
CA GLU A 471 -18.54 -24.33 17.52
C GLU A 471 -17.97 -25.74 17.76
N LYS A 472 -18.08 -26.66 16.78
CA LYS A 472 -17.48 -28.00 16.84
C LYS A 472 -17.32 -28.66 15.45
N ASN A 473 -16.20 -29.33 15.22
CA ASN A 473 -15.97 -30.18 14.05
C ASN A 473 -16.90 -31.42 14.09
N MET A 474 -17.44 -31.80 12.93
CA MET A 474 -18.22 -33.03 12.74
C MET A 474 -17.28 -34.24 12.77
N ASP A 475 -17.73 -35.33 13.40
CA ASP A 475 -16.98 -36.57 13.36
C ASP A 475 -17.16 -37.24 11.99
N VAL A 476 -16.09 -37.25 11.19
CA VAL A 476 -16.06 -37.85 9.86
C VAL A 476 -15.68 -39.33 9.86
N ARG A 477 -15.40 -39.93 11.02
CA ARG A 477 -14.91 -41.32 11.08
C ARG A 477 -15.84 -42.31 10.39
N ASN A 478 -17.16 -42.17 10.54
CA ASN A 478 -18.18 -43.02 9.92
C ASN A 478 -18.71 -42.51 8.58
N LEU A 479 -17.94 -41.69 7.86
CA LEU A 479 -18.36 -41.14 6.58
C LEU A 479 -18.47 -42.24 5.51
N GLU A 480 -19.62 -42.29 4.83
CA GLU A 480 -19.91 -43.21 3.74
C GLU A 480 -20.66 -42.46 2.64
N GLY A 481 -20.43 -42.84 1.38
CA GLY A 481 -21.13 -42.24 0.23
C GLY A 481 -20.22 -41.47 -0.73
N SER A 482 -20.77 -40.41 -1.32
CA SER A 482 -20.12 -39.58 -2.34
C SER A 482 -19.50 -38.32 -1.73
N ILE A 483 -18.17 -38.23 -1.83
CA ILE A 483 -17.40 -37.05 -1.46
C ILE A 483 -16.94 -36.38 -2.74
N VAL A 484 -17.29 -35.11 -2.99
CA VAL A 484 -16.79 -34.40 -4.17
C VAL A 484 -15.35 -33.94 -3.96
N ALA A 485 -14.48 -34.16 -4.95
CA ALA A 485 -13.17 -33.54 -5.04
C ALA A 485 -13.28 -32.16 -5.72
N LEU A 486 -13.82 -31.18 -5.01
CA LEU A 486 -14.31 -29.91 -5.54
C LEU A 486 -13.23 -29.11 -6.29
N VAL A 487 -13.60 -28.55 -7.45
CA VAL A 487 -12.75 -27.60 -8.20
C VAL A 487 -12.64 -26.24 -7.51
N THR A 488 -11.51 -25.54 -7.72
CA THR A 488 -11.39 -24.11 -7.39
C THR A 488 -11.61 -23.27 -8.65
N PRO A 489 -12.67 -22.44 -8.71
CA PRO A 489 -12.91 -21.56 -9.86
C PRO A 489 -12.02 -20.31 -9.80
N PHE A 490 -11.60 -19.82 -10.98
CA PHE A 490 -10.76 -18.62 -11.11
C PHE A 490 -11.39 -17.60 -12.04
N LYS A 491 -11.14 -16.32 -11.78
CA LYS A 491 -11.42 -15.20 -12.69
C LYS A 491 -10.34 -15.08 -13.76
N LYS A 492 -10.59 -14.26 -14.78
CA LYS A 492 -9.64 -14.02 -15.90
C LYS A 492 -8.30 -13.42 -15.47
N ASP A 493 -8.30 -12.64 -14.38
CA ASP A 493 -7.07 -12.10 -13.78
C ASP A 493 -6.27 -13.14 -12.98
N GLY A 494 -6.84 -14.34 -12.82
CA GLY A 494 -6.30 -15.47 -12.10
C GLY A 494 -6.65 -15.49 -10.61
N SER A 495 -7.34 -14.49 -10.06
CA SER A 495 -7.84 -14.53 -8.67
C SER A 495 -8.92 -15.60 -8.48
N VAL A 496 -9.11 -16.07 -7.24
CA VAL A 496 -10.17 -17.04 -6.90
C VAL A 496 -11.54 -16.40 -7.13
N ASP A 497 -12.45 -17.13 -7.78
CA ASP A 497 -13.83 -16.72 -7.98
C ASP A 497 -14.73 -17.25 -6.86
N PHE A 498 -14.73 -16.55 -5.73
CA PHE A 498 -15.52 -16.95 -4.56
C PHE A 498 -17.04 -17.01 -4.83
N ASP A 499 -17.57 -16.14 -5.70
CA ASP A 499 -18.99 -16.17 -6.06
C ASP A 499 -19.33 -17.45 -6.82
N ALA A 500 -18.44 -17.91 -7.70
CA ALA A 500 -18.59 -19.20 -8.37
C ALA A 500 -18.40 -20.39 -7.42
N LEU A 501 -17.47 -20.29 -6.48
CA LEU A 501 -17.22 -21.32 -5.48
C LEU A 501 -18.46 -21.54 -4.59
N GLU A 502 -19.10 -20.47 -4.12
CA GLU A 502 -20.34 -20.56 -3.34
C GLU A 502 -21.47 -21.23 -4.13
N ARG A 503 -21.64 -20.88 -5.43
CA ARG A 503 -22.62 -21.54 -6.31
C ARG A 503 -22.37 -23.04 -6.46
N LEU A 504 -21.11 -23.46 -6.61
CA LEU A 504 -20.76 -24.88 -6.70
C LEU A 504 -21.10 -25.62 -5.40
N ILE A 505 -20.79 -25.03 -4.24
CA ILE A 505 -21.12 -25.62 -2.94
C ILE A 505 -22.64 -25.81 -2.80
N ASP A 506 -23.42 -24.78 -3.14
CA ASP A 506 -24.88 -24.86 -3.07
C ASP A 506 -25.45 -25.93 -4.03
N PHE A 507 -24.86 -26.06 -5.23
CA PHE A 507 -25.20 -27.13 -6.16
C PHE A 507 -24.99 -28.53 -5.55
N HIS A 508 -23.89 -28.76 -4.86
CA HIS A 508 -23.63 -30.03 -4.18
C HIS A 508 -24.60 -30.30 -3.04
N LEU A 509 -24.88 -29.30 -2.21
CA LEU A 509 -25.79 -29.41 -1.07
C LEU A 509 -27.23 -29.69 -1.51
N GLN A 510 -27.66 -29.16 -2.65
CA GLN A 510 -28.98 -29.41 -3.23
C GLN A 510 -29.13 -30.81 -3.84
N ASN A 511 -28.00 -31.47 -4.17
CA ASN A 511 -27.97 -32.74 -4.90
C ASN A 511 -27.37 -33.89 -4.07
N GLY A 512 -27.51 -33.84 -2.74
CA GLY A 512 -27.27 -34.98 -1.86
C GLY A 512 -25.81 -35.41 -1.69
N THR A 513 -24.83 -34.55 -1.99
CA THR A 513 -23.41 -34.87 -1.71
C THR A 513 -23.20 -35.14 -0.23
N ASP A 514 -22.48 -36.21 0.13
CA ASP A 514 -22.33 -36.65 1.52
C ASP A 514 -21.20 -35.92 2.27
N ALA A 515 -20.17 -35.44 1.56
CA ALA A 515 -19.15 -34.52 2.07
C ALA A 515 -18.42 -33.76 0.94
N ILE A 516 -17.75 -32.66 1.30
CA ILE A 516 -16.98 -31.85 0.34
C ILE A 516 -15.50 -31.93 0.68
N LEU A 517 -14.68 -32.35 -0.28
CA LEU A 517 -13.23 -32.20 -0.22
C LEU A 517 -12.81 -30.97 -1.02
N THR A 518 -12.25 -29.97 -0.35
CA THR A 518 -11.60 -28.81 -0.99
C THR A 518 -10.08 -28.94 -1.00
N LEU A 519 -9.41 -28.19 -1.88
CA LEU A 519 -7.95 -28.14 -2.00
C LEU A 519 -7.24 -29.49 -2.25
N GLY A 520 -7.97 -30.48 -2.77
CA GLY A 520 -7.36 -31.68 -3.34
C GLY A 520 -6.59 -31.36 -4.63
N THR A 521 -6.06 -32.37 -5.31
CA THR A 521 -5.40 -32.18 -6.62
C THR A 521 -6.30 -31.51 -7.66
N THR A 522 -7.61 -31.74 -7.56
CA THR A 522 -8.64 -31.12 -8.41
C THR A 522 -8.86 -29.64 -8.06
N GLY A 523 -8.59 -29.22 -6.82
CA GLY A 523 -8.71 -27.84 -6.35
C GLY A 523 -7.50 -26.95 -6.68
N GLU A 524 -6.49 -27.46 -7.40
CA GLU A 524 -5.33 -26.69 -7.89
C GLU A 524 -4.47 -26.01 -6.80
N SER A 525 -4.48 -26.51 -5.57
CA SER A 525 -3.77 -25.92 -4.41
C SER A 525 -2.25 -25.73 -4.63
N ALA A 526 -1.63 -26.52 -5.50
CA ALA A 526 -0.22 -26.35 -5.87
C ALA A 526 0.08 -25.05 -6.65
N THR A 527 -0.94 -24.33 -7.12
CA THR A 527 -0.81 -23.07 -7.89
C THR A 527 -1.34 -21.85 -7.13
N MET A 528 -1.68 -22.01 -5.86
CA MET A 528 -2.23 -20.97 -4.99
C MET A 528 -1.22 -20.56 -3.91
N THR A 529 -1.32 -19.32 -3.43
CA THR A 529 -0.56 -18.89 -2.24
C THR A 529 -1.22 -19.43 -0.96
N ASP A 530 -0.50 -19.42 0.15
CA ASP A 530 -1.05 -19.88 1.43
C ASP A 530 -2.27 -19.04 1.86
N ASP A 531 -2.27 -17.72 1.58
CA ASP A 531 -3.41 -16.84 1.87
C ASP A 531 -4.65 -17.18 1.03
N GLU A 532 -4.46 -17.50 -0.26
CA GLU A 532 -5.54 -17.94 -1.13
C GLU A 532 -6.12 -19.28 -0.67
N ASP A 533 -5.25 -20.25 -0.35
CA ASP A 533 -5.66 -21.55 0.19
C ASP A 533 -6.49 -21.39 1.48
N ASN A 534 -5.98 -20.61 2.44
CA ASN A 534 -6.68 -20.33 3.70
C ASN A 534 -8.06 -19.71 3.45
N SER A 535 -8.13 -18.76 2.51
CA SER A 535 -9.38 -18.08 2.14
C SER A 535 -10.39 -19.06 1.52
N VAL A 536 -9.94 -19.98 0.66
CA VAL A 536 -10.79 -21.02 0.06
C VAL A 536 -11.35 -21.96 1.12
N VAL A 537 -10.52 -22.44 2.06
CA VAL A 537 -10.99 -23.31 3.16
C VAL A 537 -12.03 -22.58 4.01
N ALA A 538 -11.73 -21.34 4.42
CA ALA A 538 -12.65 -20.54 5.22
C ALA A 538 -13.99 -20.31 4.48
N ALA A 539 -13.96 -19.99 3.19
CA ALA A 539 -15.15 -19.80 2.37
C ALA A 539 -15.97 -21.09 2.26
N VAL A 540 -15.33 -22.25 2.04
CA VAL A 540 -16.02 -23.54 1.96
C VAL A 540 -16.66 -23.90 3.30
N VAL A 541 -15.92 -23.83 4.41
CA VAL A 541 -16.45 -24.14 5.75
C VAL A 541 -17.63 -23.23 6.09
N LYS A 542 -17.49 -21.93 5.84
CA LYS A 542 -18.54 -20.94 6.08
C LYS A 542 -19.77 -21.22 5.23
N GLN A 543 -19.60 -21.39 3.92
CA GLN A 543 -20.73 -21.62 3.02
C GLN A 543 -21.40 -22.93 3.39
N VAL A 544 -20.68 -24.03 3.63
CA VAL A 544 -21.28 -25.31 4.02
C VAL A 544 -22.06 -25.21 5.33
N ALA A 545 -21.60 -24.39 6.29
CA ALA A 545 -22.30 -24.10 7.55
C ALA A 545 -22.71 -25.37 8.32
N GLY A 546 -21.85 -26.40 8.29
CA GLY A 546 -22.07 -27.67 9.00
C GLY A 546 -23.16 -28.58 8.43
N ARG A 547 -23.68 -28.32 7.22
CA ARG A 547 -24.71 -29.16 6.57
C ARG A 547 -24.18 -30.54 6.17
N VAL A 548 -22.93 -30.59 5.72
CA VAL A 548 -22.18 -31.81 5.43
C VAL A 548 -20.74 -31.62 5.94
N PRO A 549 -19.95 -32.69 6.14
CA PRO A 549 -18.56 -32.54 6.53
C PRO A 549 -17.69 -31.90 5.44
N VAL A 550 -16.70 -31.11 5.87
CA VAL A 550 -15.69 -30.50 5.00
C VAL A 550 -14.32 -31.11 5.27
N ILE A 551 -13.71 -31.69 4.23
CA ILE A 551 -12.35 -32.21 4.25
C ILE A 551 -11.45 -31.22 3.49
N ALA A 552 -10.32 -30.83 4.07
CA ALA A 552 -9.36 -29.93 3.43
C ALA A 552 -8.07 -30.66 3.02
N GLY A 553 -7.64 -30.51 1.76
CA GLY A 553 -6.35 -30.99 1.29
C GLY A 553 -5.20 -30.15 1.81
N SER A 554 -4.45 -30.66 2.80
CA SER A 554 -3.31 -29.96 3.42
C SER A 554 -1.95 -30.56 3.07
N GLY A 555 -1.91 -31.61 2.24
CA GLY A 555 -0.68 -32.33 1.90
C GLY A 555 0.35 -31.50 1.11
N SER A 556 1.64 -31.80 1.30
CA SER A 556 2.75 -31.08 0.64
C SER A 556 4.00 -31.96 0.51
N ASN A 557 4.95 -31.57 -0.34
CA ASN A 557 6.28 -32.17 -0.38
C ASN A 557 7.12 -31.95 0.87
N SER A 558 6.79 -30.92 1.65
CA SER A 558 7.48 -30.54 2.88
C SER A 558 6.62 -30.94 4.07
N THR A 559 7.15 -31.78 4.95
CA THR A 559 6.44 -32.18 6.19
C THR A 559 6.07 -30.96 7.03
N GLN A 560 6.94 -29.96 7.11
CA GLN A 560 6.67 -28.74 7.89
C GLN A 560 5.54 -27.92 7.27
N THR A 561 5.51 -27.78 5.94
CA THR A 561 4.42 -27.08 5.25
C THR A 561 3.10 -27.82 5.42
N MET A 562 3.11 -29.15 5.28
CA MET A 562 1.92 -29.98 5.50
C MET A 562 1.40 -29.85 6.94
N LEU A 563 2.29 -29.84 7.93
CA LEU A 563 1.95 -29.64 9.34
C LEU A 563 1.29 -28.27 9.57
N THR A 564 1.92 -27.19 9.09
CA THR A 564 1.39 -25.83 9.22
C THR A 564 0.01 -25.72 8.59
N LYS A 565 -0.16 -26.15 7.32
CA LYS A 565 -1.47 -26.14 6.64
C LYS A 565 -2.52 -26.93 7.39
N SER A 566 -2.17 -28.11 7.90
CA SER A 566 -3.09 -28.98 8.62
C SER A 566 -3.61 -28.34 9.91
N LEU A 567 -2.72 -27.73 10.71
CA LEU A 567 -3.11 -26.99 11.92
C LEU A 567 -3.96 -25.77 11.58
N THR A 568 -3.60 -25.02 10.53
CA THR A 568 -4.37 -23.87 10.06
C THR A 568 -5.78 -24.29 9.62
N TYR A 569 -5.92 -25.30 8.77
CA TYR A 569 -7.23 -25.71 8.26
C TYR A 569 -8.11 -26.33 9.35
N GLN A 570 -7.51 -27.02 10.33
CA GLN A 570 -8.22 -27.41 11.57
C GLN A 570 -8.76 -26.17 12.29
N GLY A 571 -7.92 -25.14 12.48
CA GLY A 571 -8.32 -23.88 13.12
C GLY A 571 -9.40 -23.12 12.35
N LEU A 572 -9.46 -23.28 11.03
CA LEU A 572 -10.50 -22.70 10.16
C LEU A 572 -11.81 -23.51 10.17
N GLY A 573 -11.86 -24.66 10.86
CA GLY A 573 -13.07 -25.47 11.02
C GLY A 573 -13.25 -26.60 9.99
N ALA A 574 -12.17 -27.07 9.36
CA ALA A 574 -12.21 -28.32 8.60
C ALA A 574 -12.52 -29.50 9.52
N ASP A 575 -13.38 -30.41 9.07
CA ASP A 575 -13.80 -31.60 9.83
C ASP A 575 -12.83 -32.78 9.64
N GLY A 576 -12.06 -32.77 8.55
CA GLY A 576 -10.98 -33.74 8.29
C GLY A 576 -9.94 -33.22 7.31
N LEU A 577 -8.85 -33.97 7.15
CA LEU A 577 -7.72 -33.59 6.30
C LEU A 577 -7.41 -34.67 5.26
N LEU A 578 -7.04 -34.26 4.05
CA LEU A 578 -6.49 -35.15 3.02
C LEU A 578 -4.98 -34.92 2.87
N LEU A 579 -4.20 -35.95 3.14
CA LEU A 579 -2.74 -35.90 3.12
C LEU A 579 -2.19 -36.62 1.88
N ILE A 580 -1.80 -35.86 0.86
CA ILE A 580 -1.18 -36.42 -0.36
C ILE A 580 0.23 -36.96 -0.11
N THR A 581 0.54 -38.08 -0.76
CA THR A 581 1.91 -38.61 -0.85
C THR A 581 2.87 -37.58 -1.45
N PRO A 582 4.11 -37.40 -0.92
CA PRO A 582 5.06 -36.45 -1.49
C PRO A 582 5.40 -36.79 -2.95
N TYR A 583 5.51 -35.75 -3.78
CA TYR A 583 5.51 -35.81 -5.25
C TYR A 583 6.76 -35.23 -5.93
N TYR A 584 7.53 -34.35 -5.26
CA TYR A 584 8.79 -33.79 -5.80
C TYR A 584 10.03 -34.44 -5.16
N ASN A 585 10.12 -34.39 -3.83
CA ASN A 585 11.15 -35.09 -3.07
C ASN A 585 10.67 -36.50 -2.75
N LYS A 586 11.05 -37.49 -3.56
CA LYS A 586 10.73 -38.89 -3.27
C LYS A 586 11.35 -39.31 -1.95
N SER A 587 10.57 -39.99 -1.12
CA SER A 587 10.98 -40.43 0.21
C SER A 587 11.22 -41.94 0.23
N ASN A 588 12.06 -42.40 1.15
CA ASN A 588 12.22 -43.83 1.42
C ASN A 588 11.06 -44.34 2.30
N GLU A 589 10.97 -45.66 2.48
CA GLU A 589 9.90 -46.33 3.22
C GLU A 589 9.63 -45.68 4.59
N GLU A 590 10.66 -45.48 5.41
CA GLU A 590 10.50 -44.90 6.75
C GLU A 590 10.17 -43.40 6.70
N GLY A 591 10.69 -42.69 5.71
CA GLY A 591 10.38 -41.28 5.51
C GLY A 591 8.92 -41.04 5.14
N ILE A 592 8.30 -41.91 4.33
CA ILE A 592 6.84 -41.85 4.04
C ILE A 592 6.03 -42.01 5.32
N TYR A 593 6.37 -43.01 6.14
CA TYR A 593 5.71 -43.23 7.42
C TYR A 593 5.80 -42.01 8.34
N ARG A 594 7.01 -41.47 8.53
CA ARG A 594 7.22 -40.29 9.39
C ARG A 594 6.53 -39.05 8.87
N HIS A 595 6.53 -38.85 7.55
CA HIS A 595 5.88 -37.70 6.91
C HIS A 595 4.40 -37.60 7.31
N PHE A 596 3.65 -38.70 7.21
CA PHE A 596 2.25 -38.74 7.64
C PHE A 596 2.09 -38.74 9.17
N LYS A 597 2.88 -39.56 9.88
CA LYS A 597 2.78 -39.69 11.33
C LYS A 597 3.00 -38.35 12.05
N THR A 598 3.98 -37.55 11.62
CA THR A 598 4.27 -36.25 12.23
C THR A 598 3.07 -35.31 12.20
N VAL A 599 2.27 -35.33 11.14
CA VAL A 599 1.07 -34.49 11.05
C VAL A 599 -0.08 -35.11 11.84
N ALA A 600 -0.29 -36.41 11.72
CA ALA A 600 -1.32 -37.12 12.46
C ALA A 600 -1.14 -37.00 14.00
N ASP A 601 0.09 -36.94 14.49
CA ASP A 601 0.43 -36.73 15.92
C ASP A 601 0.06 -35.33 16.42
N ALA A 602 -0.03 -34.33 15.53
CA ALA A 602 -0.11 -32.92 15.89
C ALA A 602 -1.52 -32.31 15.73
N VAL A 603 -2.42 -32.98 15.02
CA VAL A 603 -3.80 -32.53 14.78
C VAL A 603 -4.79 -33.30 15.65
N ASP A 604 -5.96 -32.70 15.88
CA ASP A 604 -7.07 -33.29 16.64
C ASP A 604 -8.19 -33.83 15.73
N ILE A 605 -8.13 -33.53 14.43
CA ILE A 605 -9.12 -33.98 13.44
C ILE A 605 -8.62 -35.19 12.61
N PRO A 606 -9.53 -36.03 12.09
CA PRO A 606 -9.17 -37.19 11.29
C PRO A 606 -8.47 -36.85 9.96
N CYS A 607 -7.55 -37.71 9.56
CA CYS A 607 -6.74 -37.61 8.36
C CYS A 607 -7.00 -38.82 7.44
N ILE A 608 -7.10 -38.55 6.15
CA ILE A 608 -7.19 -39.54 5.08
C ILE A 608 -5.87 -39.53 4.30
N LEU A 609 -5.22 -40.69 4.19
CA LEU A 609 -4.04 -40.87 3.37
C LEU A 609 -4.42 -40.82 1.89
N TYR A 610 -3.64 -40.16 1.04
CA TYR A 610 -3.94 -40.11 -0.40
C TYR A 610 -2.84 -40.76 -1.22
N ASN A 611 -3.16 -41.95 -1.75
CA ASN A 611 -2.31 -42.75 -2.62
C ASN A 611 -2.66 -42.51 -4.09
N ILE A 612 -1.84 -41.71 -4.78
CA ILE A 612 -2.01 -41.40 -6.21
C ILE A 612 -0.67 -41.46 -6.98
N PRO A 613 -0.14 -42.66 -7.24
CA PRO A 613 1.16 -42.83 -7.90
C PRO A 613 1.27 -42.13 -9.26
N GLY A 614 0.16 -42.02 -10.01
CA GLY A 614 0.12 -41.32 -11.29
C GLY A 614 0.50 -39.83 -11.21
N ARG A 615 0.36 -39.19 -10.04
CA ARG A 615 0.77 -37.79 -9.81
C ARG A 615 2.03 -37.67 -8.97
N CYS A 616 2.23 -38.58 -8.02
CA CYS A 616 3.35 -38.50 -7.08
C CYS A 616 4.60 -39.23 -7.55
N SER A 617 4.49 -40.09 -8.57
CA SER A 617 5.56 -41.04 -8.97
C SER A 617 6.11 -41.87 -7.80
N CYS A 618 5.26 -42.10 -6.79
CA CYS A 618 5.51 -42.82 -5.54
C CYS A 618 4.17 -43.35 -4.99
N SER A 619 4.17 -44.53 -4.38
CA SER A 619 3.00 -45.17 -3.77
C SER A 619 3.25 -45.40 -2.28
N ILE A 620 2.19 -45.39 -1.47
CA ILE A 620 2.28 -45.81 -0.07
C ILE A 620 2.35 -47.34 -0.03
N SER A 621 3.36 -47.91 0.61
CA SER A 621 3.49 -49.37 0.75
C SER A 621 2.40 -49.94 1.67
N GLU A 622 2.01 -51.19 1.44
CA GLU A 622 1.08 -51.95 2.31
C GLU A 622 1.53 -51.90 3.78
N ARG A 623 2.83 -52.10 4.02
CA ARG A 623 3.44 -52.02 5.35
C ARG A 623 3.25 -50.66 6.01
N ASN A 624 3.39 -49.56 5.27
CA ASN A 624 3.18 -48.23 5.84
C ASN A 624 1.71 -47.92 6.04
N VAL A 625 0.80 -48.41 5.18
CA VAL A 625 -0.64 -48.31 5.42
C VAL A 625 -1.01 -49.05 6.70
N GLU A 626 -0.55 -50.28 6.90
CA GLU A 626 -0.79 -51.06 8.12
C GLU A 626 -0.32 -50.31 9.39
N ARG A 627 0.90 -49.75 9.35
CA ARG A 627 1.44 -48.96 10.47
C ARG A 627 0.67 -47.68 10.75
N LEU A 628 0.22 -46.99 9.71
CA LEU A 628 -0.51 -45.72 9.83
C LEU A 628 -1.97 -45.94 10.21
N ALA A 629 -2.61 -47.00 9.74
CA ALA A 629 -3.99 -47.36 10.08
C ALA A 629 -4.18 -47.63 11.59
N ALA A 630 -3.12 -47.99 12.31
CA ALA A 630 -3.14 -48.12 13.77
C ALA A 630 -3.15 -46.78 14.52
N HIS A 631 -2.98 -45.64 13.84
CA HIS A 631 -2.94 -44.33 14.45
C HIS A 631 -4.36 -43.75 14.62
N PRO A 632 -4.76 -43.23 15.79
CA PRO A 632 -6.15 -42.83 16.09
C PRO A 632 -6.70 -41.69 15.21
N ASN A 633 -5.82 -40.89 14.63
CA ASN A 633 -6.18 -39.80 13.70
C ASN A 633 -6.10 -40.21 12.23
N ILE A 634 -5.62 -41.41 11.88
CA ILE A 634 -5.62 -41.88 10.49
C ILE A 634 -6.89 -42.70 10.28
N MET A 635 -7.91 -42.11 9.67
CA MET A 635 -9.23 -42.73 9.52
C MET A 635 -9.42 -43.50 8.21
N GLY A 636 -8.48 -43.39 7.27
CA GLY A 636 -8.64 -44.07 6.00
C GLY A 636 -7.65 -43.69 4.91
N ILE A 637 -7.95 -44.18 3.71
CA ILE A 637 -7.15 -43.98 2.51
C ILE A 637 -8.04 -43.69 1.29
N LYS A 638 -7.71 -42.61 0.57
CA LYS A 638 -8.14 -42.37 -0.81
C LYS A 638 -7.23 -43.17 -1.74
N GLU A 639 -7.76 -44.25 -2.29
CA GLU A 639 -7.05 -45.16 -3.19
C GLU A 639 -7.29 -44.73 -4.64
N ALA A 640 -6.29 -44.13 -5.28
CA ALA A 640 -6.38 -43.59 -6.64
C ALA A 640 -5.23 -44.11 -7.53
N SER A 641 -4.76 -45.33 -7.30
CA SER A 641 -3.71 -45.95 -8.12
C SER A 641 -4.23 -46.64 -9.38
N GLY A 642 -5.54 -46.88 -9.48
CA GLY A 642 -6.13 -47.70 -10.53
C GLY A 642 -5.79 -49.19 -10.42
N ASN A 643 -5.22 -49.62 -9.29
CA ASN A 643 -4.75 -50.98 -9.07
C ASN A 643 -5.65 -51.72 -8.06
N VAL A 644 -6.65 -52.43 -8.58
CA VAL A 644 -7.58 -53.23 -7.77
C VAL A 644 -6.85 -54.29 -6.92
N ALA A 645 -5.71 -54.82 -7.38
CA ALA A 645 -4.93 -55.77 -6.60
C ALA A 645 -4.24 -55.13 -5.38
N TYR A 646 -3.84 -53.86 -5.49
CA TYR A 646 -3.38 -53.08 -4.34
C TYR A 646 -4.55 -52.79 -3.40
N ALA A 647 -5.68 -52.33 -3.93
CA ALA A 647 -6.89 -52.08 -3.14
C ALA A 647 -7.34 -53.34 -2.36
N ALA A 648 -7.26 -54.53 -2.98
CA ALA A 648 -7.59 -55.79 -2.32
C ALA A 648 -6.64 -56.15 -1.15
N LYS A 649 -5.38 -55.71 -1.18
CA LYS A 649 -4.46 -55.86 -0.05
C LYS A 649 -4.83 -54.90 1.08
N ILE A 650 -5.12 -53.65 0.73
CA ILE A 650 -5.57 -52.64 1.69
C ILE A 650 -6.92 -53.02 2.31
N ALA A 651 -7.79 -53.71 1.57
CA ALA A 651 -9.06 -54.23 2.07
C ALA A 651 -8.90 -55.12 3.32
N HIS A 652 -7.77 -55.81 3.48
CA HIS A 652 -7.49 -56.61 4.68
C HIS A 652 -7.26 -55.76 5.95
N LEU A 653 -6.91 -54.49 5.78
CA LEU A 653 -6.64 -53.54 6.86
C LEU A 653 -7.88 -52.72 7.24
N LEU A 654 -9.00 -52.91 6.54
CA LEU A 654 -10.25 -52.19 6.83
C LEU A 654 -10.82 -52.60 8.17
N SER A 655 -11.32 -51.61 8.89
CA SER A 655 -11.93 -51.77 10.22
C SER A 655 -12.97 -50.68 10.45
N ASP A 656 -13.64 -50.73 11.59
CA ASP A 656 -14.56 -49.66 12.02
C ASP A 656 -13.86 -48.30 12.16
N ASP A 657 -12.53 -48.28 12.30
CA ASP A 657 -11.71 -47.08 12.48
C ASP A 657 -10.89 -46.69 11.24
N PHE A 658 -10.75 -47.58 10.24
CA PHE A 658 -9.96 -47.35 9.03
C PHE A 658 -10.72 -47.74 7.76
N ARG A 659 -11.06 -46.74 6.93
CA ARG A 659 -11.88 -46.86 5.71
C ARG A 659 -11.09 -46.69 4.42
N MET A 660 -11.61 -47.22 3.32
CA MET A 660 -11.10 -46.96 1.97
C MET A 660 -12.15 -46.22 1.15
N TYR A 661 -11.72 -45.22 0.39
CA TYR A 661 -12.55 -44.50 -0.58
C TYR A 661 -11.92 -44.66 -1.97
N SER A 662 -12.76 -44.94 -2.97
CA SER A 662 -12.30 -44.91 -4.36
C SER A 662 -11.92 -43.48 -4.74
N GLY A 663 -10.68 -43.29 -5.21
CA GLY A 663 -10.24 -42.05 -5.83
C GLY A 663 -10.15 -42.14 -7.36
N GLU A 664 -10.57 -43.27 -7.94
CA GLU A 664 -10.65 -43.52 -9.38
C GLU A 664 -12.12 -43.78 -9.75
N ASP A 665 -12.74 -42.84 -10.45
CA ASP A 665 -14.19 -42.85 -10.68
C ASP A 665 -14.65 -44.06 -11.50
N ALA A 666 -13.79 -44.55 -12.41
CA ALA A 666 -14.06 -45.75 -13.20
C ALA A 666 -14.12 -47.05 -12.38
N LEU A 667 -13.60 -47.03 -11.13
CA LEU A 667 -13.46 -48.21 -10.28
C LEU A 667 -14.25 -48.12 -8.97
N THR A 668 -15.19 -47.18 -8.84
CA THR A 668 -15.95 -46.97 -7.60
C THR A 668 -16.67 -48.24 -7.13
N VAL A 669 -17.59 -48.79 -7.94
CA VAL A 669 -18.31 -50.03 -7.56
C VAL A 669 -17.37 -51.23 -7.35
N PRO A 670 -16.35 -51.49 -8.19
CA PRO A 670 -15.35 -52.52 -7.91
C PRO A 670 -14.66 -52.37 -6.55
N LEU A 671 -14.25 -51.17 -6.15
CA LEU A 671 -13.61 -50.95 -4.84
C LEU A 671 -14.61 -51.09 -3.69
N MET A 672 -15.87 -50.66 -3.87
CA MET A 672 -16.93 -50.88 -2.88
C MET A 672 -17.19 -52.39 -2.66
N SER A 673 -17.00 -53.23 -3.67
CA SER A 673 -17.03 -54.69 -3.52
C SER A 673 -15.93 -55.30 -2.67
N LEU A 674 -14.85 -54.54 -2.44
CA LEU A 674 -13.77 -54.89 -1.53
C LEU A 674 -13.94 -54.24 -0.15
N GLY A 675 -15.07 -53.56 0.11
CA GLY A 675 -15.36 -52.90 1.38
C GLY A 675 -15.04 -51.40 1.42
N ALA A 676 -14.80 -50.74 0.28
CA ALA A 676 -14.71 -49.29 0.28
C ALA A 676 -16.03 -48.64 0.72
N SER A 677 -15.94 -47.60 1.55
CA SER A 677 -17.08 -46.88 2.14
C SER A 677 -17.74 -45.89 1.17
N GLY A 678 -17.18 -45.72 -0.03
CA GLY A 678 -17.68 -44.77 -1.03
C GLY A 678 -16.58 -44.28 -1.96
N ALA A 679 -16.73 -43.05 -2.45
CA ALA A 679 -15.80 -42.42 -3.39
C ALA A 679 -15.45 -40.98 -3.01
N ILE A 680 -14.23 -40.57 -3.35
CA ILE A 680 -13.80 -39.17 -3.42
C ILE A 680 -13.61 -38.82 -4.91
N SER A 681 -14.64 -38.24 -5.49
CA SER A 681 -14.95 -38.29 -6.92
C SER A 681 -14.76 -36.95 -7.64
N VAL A 682 -14.22 -36.99 -8.85
CA VAL A 682 -14.21 -35.85 -9.79
C VAL A 682 -15.50 -35.82 -10.61
N TRP A 683 -16.05 -36.99 -10.93
CA TRP A 683 -17.36 -37.10 -11.59
C TRP A 683 -18.49 -36.43 -10.79
N ALA A 684 -18.40 -36.46 -9.47
CA ALA A 684 -19.36 -35.80 -8.59
C ALA A 684 -19.48 -34.29 -8.84
N ASP A 685 -18.44 -33.58 -9.32
CA ASP A 685 -18.54 -32.13 -9.63
C ASP A 685 -19.65 -31.83 -10.65
N VAL A 686 -19.93 -32.74 -11.59
CA VAL A 686 -20.93 -32.53 -12.65
C VAL A 686 -22.23 -33.32 -12.46
N GLN A 687 -22.19 -34.45 -11.75
CA GLN A 687 -23.39 -35.27 -11.45
C GLN A 687 -23.47 -35.69 -9.97
N PRO A 688 -23.53 -34.75 -9.01
CA PRO A 688 -23.45 -35.05 -7.58
C PRO A 688 -24.50 -36.06 -7.11
N GLN A 689 -25.77 -35.88 -7.53
CA GLN A 689 -26.86 -36.79 -7.15
C GLN A 689 -26.66 -38.20 -7.68
N LEU A 690 -26.16 -38.35 -8.91
CA LEU A 690 -26.01 -39.67 -9.53
C LEU A 690 -24.88 -40.47 -8.87
N VAL A 691 -23.78 -39.81 -8.50
CA VAL A 691 -22.69 -40.45 -7.75
C VAL A 691 -23.14 -40.81 -6.33
N HIS A 692 -23.89 -39.94 -5.67
CA HIS A 692 -24.52 -40.26 -4.39
C HIS A 692 -25.43 -41.49 -4.47
N ASP A 693 -26.35 -41.51 -5.44
CA ASP A 693 -27.27 -42.63 -5.68
C ASP A 693 -26.53 -43.94 -5.96
N MET A 694 -25.42 -43.89 -6.70
CA MET A 694 -24.58 -45.07 -6.98
C MET A 694 -23.98 -45.63 -5.70
N CYS A 695 -23.37 -44.79 -4.87
CA CYS A 695 -22.78 -45.22 -3.61
C CYS A 695 -23.85 -45.73 -2.64
N ARG A 696 -24.99 -45.03 -2.51
CA ARG A 696 -26.10 -45.45 -1.63
C ARG A 696 -26.72 -46.76 -2.07
N ALA A 697 -26.98 -46.93 -3.36
CA ALA A 697 -27.49 -48.20 -3.89
C ALA A 697 -26.59 -49.38 -3.52
N TYR A 698 -25.26 -49.21 -3.61
CA TYR A 698 -24.33 -50.27 -3.23
C TYR A 698 -24.36 -50.54 -1.72
N LEU A 699 -24.29 -49.50 -0.89
CA LEU A 699 -24.29 -49.60 0.58
C LEU A 699 -25.60 -50.21 1.12
N ASP A 700 -26.72 -49.93 0.46
CA ASP A 700 -28.04 -50.46 0.81
C ASP A 700 -28.28 -51.89 0.26
N GLY A 701 -27.30 -52.46 -0.45
CA GLY A 701 -27.34 -53.83 -0.98
C GLY A 701 -27.93 -53.99 -2.38
N ASP A 702 -28.34 -52.91 -3.04
CA ASP A 702 -28.77 -52.89 -4.45
C ASP A 702 -27.56 -52.76 -5.41
N VAL A 703 -26.75 -53.83 -5.40
CA VAL A 703 -25.54 -53.92 -6.24
C VAL A 703 -25.87 -53.84 -7.74
N ALA A 704 -27.06 -54.30 -8.16
CA ALA A 704 -27.48 -54.25 -9.54
C ALA A 704 -27.67 -52.80 -10.01
N ARG A 705 -28.39 -51.99 -9.24
CA ARG A 705 -28.57 -50.55 -9.54
C ARG A 705 -27.24 -49.80 -9.51
N ALA A 706 -26.39 -50.05 -8.50
CA ALA A 706 -25.08 -49.40 -8.43
C ALA A 706 -24.22 -49.71 -9.66
N ARG A 707 -24.17 -50.97 -10.08
CA ARG A 707 -23.48 -51.39 -11.32
C ARG A 707 -24.06 -50.69 -12.54
N ASP A 708 -25.38 -50.64 -12.67
CA ASP A 708 -26.02 -50.05 -13.84
C ASP A 708 -25.70 -48.55 -13.95
N ILE A 709 -25.66 -47.82 -12.83
CA ILE A 709 -25.22 -46.43 -12.78
C ILE A 709 -23.73 -46.30 -13.17
N GLN A 710 -22.84 -47.10 -12.57
CA GLN A 710 -21.40 -47.09 -12.89
C GLN A 710 -21.15 -47.31 -14.39
N ILE A 711 -21.79 -48.32 -14.99
CA ILE A 711 -21.61 -48.66 -16.39
C ILE A 711 -22.18 -47.57 -17.30
N ALA A 712 -23.36 -47.02 -16.96
CA ALA A 712 -23.96 -45.92 -17.71
C ALA A 712 -23.11 -44.64 -17.66
N GLY A 713 -22.45 -44.36 -16.53
CA GLY A 713 -21.59 -43.19 -16.35
C GLY A 713 -20.22 -43.28 -17.04
N GLN A 714 -19.78 -44.49 -17.41
CA GLN A 714 -18.42 -44.72 -17.93
C GLN A 714 -18.00 -43.83 -19.12
N PRO A 715 -18.85 -43.53 -20.12
CA PRO A 715 -18.50 -42.63 -21.20
C PRO A 715 -18.14 -41.21 -20.71
N LEU A 716 -18.92 -40.66 -19.76
CA LEU A 716 -18.65 -39.35 -19.18
C LEU A 716 -17.42 -39.37 -18.28
N ILE A 717 -17.26 -40.40 -17.45
CA ILE A 717 -16.05 -40.59 -16.65
C ILE A 717 -14.81 -40.59 -17.55
N ASN A 718 -14.81 -41.38 -18.64
CA ASN A 718 -13.68 -41.40 -19.56
C ASN A 718 -13.38 -40.03 -20.17
N ALA A 719 -14.41 -39.25 -20.49
CA ALA A 719 -14.22 -37.90 -21.01
C ALA A 719 -13.67 -36.92 -19.96
N LEU A 720 -14.13 -37.02 -18.71
CA LEU A 720 -13.61 -36.22 -17.58
C LEU A 720 -12.14 -36.55 -17.24
N PHE A 721 -11.62 -37.69 -17.70
CA PHE A 721 -10.25 -38.13 -17.48
C PHE A 721 -9.43 -38.22 -18.78
N SER A 722 -9.92 -37.63 -19.89
CA SER A 722 -9.23 -37.66 -21.18
C SER A 722 -7.94 -36.83 -21.20
N GLU A 723 -7.85 -35.85 -20.30
CA GLU A 723 -6.65 -35.06 -20.03
C GLU A 723 -6.39 -34.97 -18.52
N VAL A 724 -5.29 -34.31 -18.15
CA VAL A 724 -4.93 -34.13 -16.74
C VAL A 724 -6.01 -33.31 -16.01
N ASN A 725 -6.66 -33.93 -15.02
CA ASN A 725 -7.57 -33.21 -14.14
C ASN A 725 -6.83 -32.12 -13.33
N PRO A 726 -7.43 -30.93 -13.14
CA PRO A 726 -8.84 -30.61 -13.36
C PRO A 726 -9.21 -29.99 -14.72
N ILE A 727 -8.39 -30.11 -15.77
CA ILE A 727 -8.69 -29.48 -17.08
C ILE A 727 -10.07 -29.89 -17.61
N PRO A 728 -10.41 -31.20 -17.76
CA PRO A 728 -11.70 -31.59 -18.34
C PRO A 728 -12.91 -31.24 -17.46
N VAL A 729 -12.80 -31.42 -16.13
CA VAL A 729 -13.93 -31.14 -15.22
C VAL A 729 -14.26 -29.65 -15.15
N LYS A 730 -13.25 -28.76 -15.18
CA LYS A 730 -13.48 -27.31 -15.25
C LYS A 730 -14.08 -26.88 -16.58
N GLU A 731 -13.65 -27.49 -17.68
CA GLU A 731 -14.28 -27.28 -18.99
C GLU A 731 -15.75 -27.76 -18.97
N ALA A 732 -16.05 -28.91 -18.37
CA ALA A 732 -17.42 -29.42 -18.24
C ALA A 732 -18.31 -28.46 -17.44
N LEU A 733 -17.87 -28.03 -16.27
CA LEU A 733 -18.57 -27.06 -15.43
C LEU A 733 -18.76 -25.70 -16.14
N ALA A 734 -17.79 -25.28 -16.97
CA ALA A 734 -17.92 -24.08 -17.77
C ALA A 734 -18.97 -24.23 -18.89
N GLN A 735 -19.02 -25.39 -19.56
CA GLN A 735 -20.07 -25.67 -20.55
C GLN A 735 -21.46 -25.75 -19.91
N MET A 736 -21.54 -26.21 -18.65
CA MET A 736 -22.77 -26.19 -17.83
C MET A 736 -23.10 -24.78 -17.29
N GLY A 737 -22.27 -23.77 -17.53
CA GLY A 737 -22.49 -22.38 -17.10
C GLY A 737 -22.23 -22.12 -15.61
N MET A 738 -21.56 -23.04 -14.90
CA MET A 738 -21.31 -22.93 -13.45
C MET A 738 -20.10 -22.03 -13.14
N ILE A 739 -19.06 -22.10 -13.97
CA ILE A 739 -17.78 -21.37 -13.82
C ILE A 739 -17.29 -20.81 -15.16
N GLU A 740 -16.26 -19.97 -15.12
CA GLU A 740 -15.45 -19.68 -16.31
C GLU A 740 -14.28 -20.69 -16.44
N ALA A 741 -13.95 -21.09 -17.66
CA ALA A 741 -12.84 -22.00 -17.98
C ALA A 741 -11.46 -21.33 -17.87
N ASN A 742 -11.14 -20.79 -16.69
CA ASN A 742 -9.85 -20.16 -16.40
C ASN A 742 -8.93 -21.13 -15.63
N TYR A 743 -7.68 -21.21 -16.07
CA TYR A 743 -6.66 -22.13 -15.56
C TYR A 743 -5.43 -21.35 -15.10
N ARG A 744 -4.74 -21.87 -14.08
CA ARG A 744 -3.42 -21.35 -13.70
C ARG A 744 -2.34 -22.22 -14.33
N MET A 745 -1.35 -21.57 -14.94
CA MET A 745 -0.16 -22.26 -15.46
C MET A 745 0.48 -23.11 -14.34
N PRO A 746 0.92 -24.35 -14.61
CA PRO A 746 1.16 -24.92 -15.94
C PRO A 746 -0.06 -25.56 -16.64
N LEU A 747 -1.25 -25.47 -16.08
CA LEU A 747 -2.47 -25.92 -16.75
C LEU A 747 -2.92 -24.88 -17.78
N CYS A 748 -3.48 -25.35 -18.89
CA CYS A 748 -3.95 -24.52 -19.99
C CYS A 748 -5.28 -25.06 -20.53
N PRO A 749 -5.99 -24.31 -21.39
CA PRO A 749 -7.25 -24.76 -21.96
C PRO A 749 -7.17 -26.14 -22.62
N MET A 750 -8.23 -26.91 -22.45
CA MET A 750 -8.40 -28.26 -23.00
C MET A 750 -8.21 -28.29 -24.52
N ALA A 751 -7.63 -29.37 -25.06
CA ALA A 751 -7.46 -29.53 -26.50
C ALA A 751 -8.83 -29.63 -27.21
N ASN A 752 -8.90 -29.18 -28.48
CA ASN A 752 -10.17 -29.07 -29.19
C ASN A 752 -10.86 -30.42 -29.44
N ASP A 753 -10.08 -31.48 -29.69
CA ASP A 753 -10.57 -32.82 -29.98
C ASP A 753 -11.14 -33.50 -28.74
N THR A 754 -10.41 -33.46 -27.62
CA THR A 754 -10.87 -33.95 -26.33
C THR A 754 -12.05 -33.13 -25.80
N ARG A 755 -12.04 -31.80 -26.00
CA ARG A 755 -13.16 -30.91 -25.65
C ARG A 755 -14.45 -31.27 -26.38
N ALA A 756 -14.38 -31.59 -27.67
CA ALA A 756 -15.56 -32.02 -28.44
C ALA A 756 -16.11 -33.35 -27.92
N ALA A 757 -15.23 -34.32 -27.63
CA ALA A 757 -15.64 -35.60 -27.04
C ALA A 757 -16.27 -35.42 -25.65
N LEU A 758 -15.77 -34.48 -24.83
CA LEU A 758 -16.38 -34.11 -23.56
C LEU A 758 -17.77 -33.52 -23.74
N THR A 759 -17.95 -32.59 -24.68
CA THR A 759 -19.27 -32.03 -25.00
C THR A 759 -20.26 -33.12 -25.40
N ASP A 760 -19.87 -34.06 -26.26
CA ASP A 760 -20.72 -35.18 -26.68
C ASP A 760 -21.09 -36.09 -25.50
N ALA A 761 -20.14 -36.36 -24.60
CA ALA A 761 -20.38 -37.15 -23.40
C ALA A 761 -21.34 -36.45 -22.42
N LEU A 762 -21.21 -35.13 -22.25
CA LEU A 762 -22.12 -34.33 -21.42
C LEU A 762 -23.55 -34.33 -21.97
N LYS A 763 -23.71 -34.22 -23.30
CA LYS A 763 -25.03 -34.37 -23.96
C LYS A 763 -25.60 -35.77 -23.78
N GLY A 764 -24.77 -36.80 -23.96
CA GLY A 764 -25.16 -38.19 -23.73
C GLY A 764 -25.61 -38.46 -22.29
N ALA A 765 -25.04 -37.73 -21.32
CA ALA A 765 -25.43 -37.76 -19.91
C ALA A 765 -26.60 -36.83 -19.56
N GLY A 766 -27.14 -36.08 -20.51
CA GLY A 766 -28.27 -35.16 -20.32
C GLY A 766 -27.93 -33.88 -19.55
N LEU A 767 -26.65 -33.48 -19.53
CA LEU A 767 -26.18 -32.27 -18.84
C LEU A 767 -26.15 -31.02 -19.74
N LEU A 768 -26.25 -31.21 -21.06
CA LEU A 768 -26.28 -30.16 -22.07
C LEU A 768 -27.34 -30.50 -23.14
N ASP A 769 -27.89 -29.47 -23.77
CA ASP A 769 -28.90 -29.57 -24.85
C ASP A 769 -28.32 -30.02 -26.20
#